data_AF-A0AAD2SS63-F1
#
_entry.id   AF-A0AAD2SS63-F1
#
_cell.length_a   1.000
_cell.length_b   1.000
_cell.length_c   1.000
_cell.angle_alpha   90.00
_cell.angle_beta   90.00
_cell.angle_gamma   90.00
#
_symmetry.space_group_name_H-M   'P 1'
#
loop_
_entity.id
_entity.type
_entity.pdbx_description
1 polymer ?
#
loop_
_entity_poly.entity_id
_entity_poly.type
_entity_poly.pdbx_seq_one_letter_code
_entity_poly.pdbx_strand_id
1 'polypeptide(L)'
;MFSRITAQLPADGLLFHTLKGTEALSHPFVLTAELLSTDARIDRHALLGQPVTFTLPTDGLMSALSPRYLNGKITRVAVRSQELNGTRYACYELTVEPDLWPMKRDRNLRIFQSQTVPQIVQTLLKEYGVSVETRLAGSYRVWEYCVQYQESSLDFISRLMELEGMYYFFRHEADKHTLVLCDAPDQHQAFPGYETIAYHVTPSGGVVTEEGISQWSLSESVTPGMYSTDDYDFRKPNAWMLQARQNPASPVPGAVDVYDWPGHFVDHSHGESYARIRQEVWQAEHHRVSGSGTATGIAPGYTFSVLNAPHFSDNGEYLVTSASYDFAENPYASGDGGESRHNIDFTVLPSSVTWRTPPETPWPKTHGPQTAKVVGPKGESIWTDRYGRVKVKFHWDRLAKGDDTSSCWVRVSSAWAGQGFGGVQIPRVNDEVVVDFINGDPDRPLIIGRVYNEASMPPWALPAAATQMGFLSRSKDGTADTANALRFEDKAGEEHLWIQAQKNMDTHVKNDASHSVANNHSHYAGGNELYRVETNRVHGVKGGEEQLTGKGKLDAVVDTYVVGSGTQLRLECGESAIELNANGQINIVGKGFNIFVQGDGHITTSGGKLNLNTDGAKPGTSAPGSGHKQNISQAVENLFPPKQKGQAAPAAPKAAAAPAQGAPTLKNGDNFSRISPIILRHEGGYANRASDKGGPTNHGIAWNTWKKYSKEDLGVEPTLENLKKITPEQAEVIYKKRYWDPSGFNDIKDPKLALMSYDWSITSGGAGKQIQKLLNSQYGKNVKVDGVIGPDTISAMNSIEDSSKLTNSIAEIRKQYYTNLTISDPKNLPNLNGWLNRVNDCLDFKG
;
A
#
# COMPACT_ATOMS: atom_id res chain seq x y z
N MET A 1 46.00 -20.43 -48.47
CA MET A 1 46.07 -21.26 -47.25
C MET A 1 46.75 -20.39 -46.21
N PHE A 2 46.01 -19.90 -45.21
CA PHE A 2 46.56 -19.05 -44.17
C PHE A 2 47.32 -19.96 -43.21
N SER A 3 48.66 -19.87 -43.18
CA SER A 3 49.50 -20.67 -42.28
C SER A 3 49.92 -19.90 -41.02
N ARG A 4 49.29 -18.76 -40.75
CA ARG A 4 49.70 -17.79 -39.72
C ARG A 4 48.48 -17.07 -39.16
N ILE A 5 48.49 -16.78 -37.87
CA ILE A 5 47.50 -15.91 -37.24
C ILE A 5 47.67 -14.48 -37.77
N THR A 6 46.55 -13.86 -38.18
CA THR A 6 46.51 -12.47 -38.63
C THR A 6 45.62 -11.63 -37.73
N ALA A 7 45.96 -10.35 -37.54
CA ALA A 7 45.13 -9.39 -36.85
C ALA A 7 44.54 -8.38 -37.84
N GLN A 8 43.23 -8.19 -37.81
CA GLN A 8 42.51 -7.19 -38.58
C GLN A 8 41.99 -6.10 -37.64
N LEU A 9 42.35 -4.85 -37.92
CA LEU A 9 41.97 -3.68 -37.16
C LEU A 9 41.89 -2.46 -38.10
N PRO A 10 41.23 -1.35 -37.70
CA PRO A 10 41.07 -0.18 -38.57
C PRO A 10 42.37 0.55 -38.95
N ALA A 11 43.49 0.26 -38.29
CA ALA A 11 44.79 0.83 -38.59
C ALA A 11 45.66 -0.17 -39.35
N ASP A 12 46.19 0.25 -40.50
CA ASP A 12 47.10 -0.57 -41.30
C ASP A 12 48.51 -0.63 -40.70
N GLY A 13 49.28 -1.67 -41.07
CA GLY A 13 50.70 -1.79 -40.74
C GLY A 13 51.03 -2.45 -39.40
N LEU A 14 50.03 -2.96 -38.69
CA LEU A 14 50.21 -3.74 -37.46
C LEU A 14 50.17 -5.25 -37.75
N LEU A 15 51.25 -5.93 -37.42
CA LEU A 15 51.46 -7.35 -37.72
C LEU A 15 51.37 -8.19 -36.45
N PHE A 16 50.63 -9.31 -36.48
CA PHE A 16 50.48 -10.19 -35.32
C PHE A 16 51.82 -10.82 -34.89
N HIS A 17 52.12 -10.77 -33.58
CA HIS A 17 53.27 -11.44 -32.98
C HIS A 17 52.88 -12.44 -31.91
N THR A 18 52.13 -12.03 -30.88
CA THR A 18 51.68 -12.94 -29.81
C THR A 18 50.25 -12.63 -29.36
N LEU A 19 49.57 -13.62 -28.79
CA LEU A 19 48.29 -13.46 -28.08
C LEU A 19 48.25 -14.39 -26.88
N LYS A 20 47.91 -13.81 -25.72
CA LYS A 20 47.69 -14.54 -24.48
C LYS A 20 46.39 -14.13 -23.85
N GLY A 21 45.64 -15.07 -23.30
CA GLY A 21 44.42 -14.73 -22.58
C GLY A 21 43.52 -15.93 -22.35
N THR A 22 42.44 -15.72 -21.62
CA THR A 22 41.54 -16.78 -21.21
C THR A 22 40.10 -16.43 -21.60
N GLU A 23 39.40 -17.43 -22.12
CA GLU A 23 37.95 -17.47 -22.25
C GLU A 23 37.40 -18.53 -21.29
N ALA A 24 36.24 -18.27 -20.68
CA ALA A 24 35.55 -19.25 -19.84
C ALA A 24 34.05 -18.99 -19.85
N LEU A 25 33.26 -20.03 -19.54
CA LEU A 25 31.82 -19.89 -19.35
C LEU A 25 31.53 -18.88 -18.24
N SER A 26 30.52 -18.04 -18.48
CA SER A 26 30.07 -16.94 -17.63
C SER A 26 31.11 -15.87 -17.29
N HIS A 27 32.26 -15.86 -17.97
CA HIS A 27 33.32 -14.88 -17.74
C HIS A 27 33.58 -14.04 -18.99
N PRO A 28 33.70 -12.71 -18.85
CA PRO A 28 34.11 -11.86 -19.96
C PRO A 28 35.59 -12.14 -20.30
N PHE A 29 35.88 -12.50 -21.55
CA PHE A 29 37.25 -12.78 -21.97
C PHE A 29 38.15 -11.54 -21.84
N VAL A 30 39.44 -11.78 -21.61
CA VAL A 30 40.47 -10.75 -21.63
C VAL A 30 41.67 -11.32 -22.39
N LEU A 31 41.95 -10.74 -23.56
CA LEU A 31 43.06 -11.13 -24.41
C LEU A 31 44.10 -10.02 -24.44
N THR A 32 45.37 -10.38 -24.34
CA THR A 32 46.52 -9.49 -24.48
C THR A 32 47.25 -9.88 -25.76
N ALA A 33 47.22 -9.01 -26.76
CA ALA A 33 47.87 -9.26 -28.04
C ALA A 33 49.02 -8.29 -28.27
N GLU A 34 50.15 -8.78 -28.76
CA GLU A 34 51.27 -7.97 -29.21
C GLU A 34 51.30 -7.90 -30.73
N LEU A 35 51.24 -6.67 -31.24
CA LEU A 35 51.34 -6.37 -32.66
C LEU A 35 52.62 -5.56 -32.94
N LEU A 36 53.32 -5.90 -34.01
CA LEU A 36 54.56 -5.25 -34.42
C LEU A 36 54.30 -4.29 -35.59
N SER A 37 54.87 -3.09 -35.52
CA SER A 37 54.91 -2.14 -36.64
C SER A 37 56.33 -1.59 -36.79
N THR A 38 56.77 -1.39 -38.04
CA THR A 38 57.99 -0.63 -38.35
C THR A 38 57.74 0.88 -38.35
N ASP A 39 56.47 1.31 -38.37
CA ASP A 39 56.05 2.70 -38.20
C ASP A 39 55.59 2.97 -36.76
N ALA A 40 56.38 3.75 -36.03
CA ALA A 40 56.07 4.15 -34.64
C ALA A 40 55.09 5.33 -34.51
N ARG A 41 54.54 5.84 -35.63
CA ARG A 41 53.64 7.01 -35.66
C ARG A 41 52.16 6.67 -35.59
N ILE A 42 51.79 5.37 -35.54
CA ILE A 42 50.38 4.96 -35.45
C ILE A 42 49.75 5.57 -34.19
N ASP A 43 48.64 6.28 -34.37
CA ASP A 43 47.92 6.94 -33.28
C ASP A 43 47.28 5.91 -32.36
N ARG A 44 47.83 5.79 -31.15
CA ARG A 44 47.34 4.88 -30.11
C ARG A 44 45.95 5.25 -29.63
N HIS A 45 45.60 6.54 -29.66
CA HIS A 45 44.27 6.98 -29.21
C HIS A 45 43.19 6.53 -30.18
N ALA A 46 43.47 6.58 -31.49
CA ALA A 46 42.57 6.12 -32.53
C ALA A 46 42.27 4.60 -32.46
N LEU A 47 43.13 3.81 -31.83
CA LEU A 47 42.92 2.37 -31.62
C LEU A 47 41.96 2.05 -30.47
N LEU A 48 41.83 2.93 -29.47
CA LEU A 48 40.98 2.67 -28.30
C LEU A 48 39.50 2.62 -28.70
N GLY A 49 38.79 1.60 -28.21
CA GLY A 49 37.38 1.34 -28.50
C GLY A 49 37.12 0.74 -29.89
N GLN A 50 38.15 0.60 -30.74
CA GLN A 50 38.01 -0.03 -32.05
C GLN A 50 37.95 -1.56 -31.94
N PRO A 51 37.25 -2.24 -32.87
CA PRO A 51 37.27 -3.68 -32.95
C PRO A 51 38.62 -4.20 -33.45
N VAL A 52 39.02 -5.37 -32.98
CA VAL A 52 40.11 -6.17 -33.54
C VAL A 52 39.64 -7.60 -33.69
N THR A 53 39.94 -8.21 -34.83
CA THR A 53 39.67 -9.62 -35.11
C THR A 53 40.98 -10.35 -35.36
N PHE A 54 41.27 -11.39 -34.58
CA PHE A 54 42.34 -12.35 -34.87
C PHE A 54 41.75 -13.51 -35.66
N THR A 55 42.36 -13.86 -36.79
CA THR A 55 41.98 -15.02 -37.60
C THR A 55 42.99 -16.13 -37.34
N LEU A 56 42.51 -17.24 -36.77
CA LEU A 56 43.31 -18.40 -36.46
C LEU A 56 43.20 -19.39 -37.62
N PRO A 57 44.33 -19.96 -38.07
CA PRO A 57 44.31 -21.07 -39.01
C PRO A 57 43.72 -22.31 -38.32
N THR A 58 42.88 -23.05 -39.03
CA THR A 58 42.34 -24.35 -38.60
C THR A 58 42.93 -25.45 -39.47
N ASP A 59 43.09 -26.66 -38.94
CA ASP A 59 43.55 -27.83 -39.71
C ASP A 59 42.34 -28.65 -40.22
N GLY A 60 42.40 -29.18 -41.45
CA GLY A 60 41.36 -30.03 -42.04
C GLY A 60 40.82 -29.62 -43.42
N LEU A 61 40.08 -30.55 -44.07
CA LEU A 61 39.55 -30.42 -45.44
C LEU A 61 38.65 -29.20 -45.69
N MET A 62 38.06 -28.62 -44.62
CA MET A 62 37.21 -27.43 -44.65
C MET A 62 37.91 -26.15 -44.13
N SER A 63 39.20 -26.22 -43.78
CA SER A 63 40.02 -25.11 -43.25
C SER A 63 39.95 -23.83 -44.10
N ALA A 64 39.91 -23.98 -45.42
CA ALA A 64 39.82 -22.84 -46.35
C ALA A 64 38.44 -22.16 -46.39
N LEU A 65 37.40 -22.80 -45.85
CA LEU A 65 36.00 -22.31 -45.90
C LEU A 65 35.52 -21.74 -44.55
N SER A 66 36.16 -22.10 -43.43
CA SER A 66 35.74 -21.67 -42.09
C SER A 66 36.94 -21.50 -41.12
N PRO A 67 37.68 -20.38 -41.18
CA PRO A 67 38.69 -20.07 -40.17
C PRO A 67 38.04 -19.71 -38.82
N ARG A 68 38.77 -19.89 -37.71
CA ARG A 68 38.31 -19.45 -36.38
C ARG A 68 38.65 -17.97 -36.17
N TYR A 69 37.76 -17.24 -35.51
CA TYR A 69 37.96 -15.84 -35.17
C TYR A 69 38.06 -15.64 -33.65
N LEU A 70 38.82 -14.64 -33.22
CA LEU A 70 38.72 -14.02 -31.90
C LEU A 70 38.51 -12.53 -32.11
N ASN A 71 37.27 -12.08 -31.95
CA ASN A 71 36.84 -10.69 -32.12
C ASN A 71 36.58 -10.02 -30.76
N GLY A 72 37.05 -8.78 -30.57
CA GLY A 72 36.74 -7.98 -29.39
C GLY A 72 37.08 -6.50 -29.57
N LYS A 73 36.97 -5.72 -28.49
CA LYS A 73 37.25 -4.28 -28.45
C LYS A 73 38.57 -3.98 -27.74
N ILE A 74 39.36 -3.09 -28.32
CA ILE A 74 40.62 -2.63 -27.72
C ILE A 74 40.31 -1.67 -26.56
N THR A 75 40.56 -2.09 -25.31
CA THR A 75 40.27 -1.28 -24.10
C THR A 75 41.51 -0.63 -23.50
N ARG A 76 42.71 -1.11 -23.86
CA ARG A 76 43.99 -0.51 -23.48
C ARG A 76 45.02 -0.73 -24.60
N VAL A 77 45.88 0.27 -24.80
CA VAL A 77 47.02 0.21 -25.71
C VAL A 77 48.27 0.66 -24.96
N ALA A 78 49.31 -0.17 -24.96
CA ALA A 78 50.65 0.20 -24.52
C ALA A 78 51.63 0.01 -25.68
N VAL A 79 52.66 0.86 -25.76
CA VAL A 79 53.67 0.78 -26.82
C VAL A 79 55.05 0.79 -26.22
N ARG A 80 55.89 -0.15 -26.65
CA ARG A 80 57.31 -0.21 -26.31
C ARG A 80 58.16 -0.37 -27.57
N SER A 81 59.41 0.07 -27.53
CA SER A 81 60.38 -0.23 -28.59
C SER A 81 61.03 -1.57 -28.31
N GLN A 82 61.11 -2.44 -29.31
CA GLN A 82 61.78 -3.74 -29.19
C GLN A 82 62.60 -4.01 -30.45
N GLU A 83 63.84 -4.46 -30.28
CA GLU A 83 64.67 -4.90 -31.39
C GLU A 83 64.52 -6.42 -31.54
N LEU A 84 64.13 -6.88 -32.73
CA LEU A 84 63.97 -8.28 -33.07
C LEU A 84 64.73 -8.57 -34.36
N ASN A 85 65.68 -9.51 -34.30
CA ASN A 85 66.51 -9.93 -35.44
C ASN A 85 67.12 -8.75 -36.22
N GLY A 86 67.64 -7.73 -35.50
CA GLY A 86 68.28 -6.54 -36.08
C GLY A 86 67.33 -5.49 -36.67
N THR A 87 66.01 -5.67 -36.53
CA THR A 87 64.99 -4.67 -36.91
C THR A 87 64.36 -4.07 -35.65
N ARG A 88 64.32 -2.73 -35.58
CA ARG A 88 63.61 -2.02 -34.51
C ARG A 88 62.12 -1.95 -34.83
N TYR A 89 61.31 -2.58 -33.99
CA TYR A 89 59.85 -2.51 -34.03
C TYR A 89 59.29 -1.63 -32.93
N ALA A 90 58.18 -0.96 -33.22
CA ALA A 90 57.23 -0.51 -32.21
C ALA A 90 56.28 -1.68 -31.91
N CYS A 91 56.35 -2.20 -30.69
CA CYS A 91 55.48 -3.28 -30.20
C CYS A 91 54.28 -2.66 -29.48
N TYR A 92 53.09 -2.90 -30.03
CA TYR A 92 51.80 -2.47 -29.51
C TYR A 92 51.17 -3.63 -28.74
N GLU A 93 51.10 -3.49 -27.42
CA GLU A 93 50.39 -4.40 -26.54
C GLU A 93 48.93 -3.90 -26.40
N LEU A 94 47.99 -4.69 -26.89
CA LEU A 94 46.56 -4.42 -26.86
C LEU A 94 45.89 -5.30 -25.81
N THR A 95 45.10 -4.69 -24.93
CA THR A 95 44.11 -5.43 -24.13
C THR A 95 42.78 -5.42 -24.88
N VAL A 96 42.25 -6.60 -25.14
CA VAL A 96 41.04 -6.85 -25.93
C VAL A 96 39.99 -7.52 -25.05
N GLU A 97 38.82 -6.91 -24.94
CA GLU A 97 37.71 -7.35 -24.10
C GLU A 97 36.40 -7.42 -24.92
N PRO A 98 35.38 -8.16 -24.46
CA PRO A 98 34.07 -8.17 -25.10
C PRO A 98 33.36 -6.82 -24.94
N ASP A 99 32.26 -6.63 -25.67
CA ASP A 99 31.35 -5.49 -25.55
C ASP A 99 30.73 -5.34 -24.13
N LEU A 100 30.95 -6.31 -23.23
CA LEU A 100 30.63 -6.19 -21.80
C LEU A 100 31.55 -5.25 -21.01
N TRP A 101 32.71 -4.85 -21.56
CA TRP A 101 33.69 -4.04 -20.81
C TRP A 101 33.13 -2.75 -20.17
N PRO A 102 32.16 -2.01 -20.76
CA PRO A 102 31.61 -0.83 -20.10
C PRO A 102 30.81 -1.20 -18.84
N MET A 103 30.15 -2.36 -18.84
CA MET A 103 29.36 -2.87 -17.72
C MET A 103 30.22 -3.29 -16.52
N LYS A 104 31.53 -3.49 -16.72
CA LYS A 104 32.50 -3.69 -15.63
C LYS A 104 32.84 -2.38 -14.91
N ARG A 105 32.64 -1.24 -15.59
CA ARG A 105 33.14 0.07 -15.16
C ARG A 105 32.03 1.03 -14.74
N ASP A 106 30.77 0.66 -14.97
CA ASP A 106 29.64 1.43 -14.48
C ASP A 106 29.30 1.07 -13.03
N ARG A 107 28.42 1.86 -12.44
CA ARG A 107 27.85 1.61 -11.12
C ARG A 107 26.50 2.30 -11.04
N ASN A 108 25.44 1.55 -10.70
CA ASN A 108 24.08 2.08 -10.79
C ASN A 108 23.17 1.66 -9.65
N LEU A 109 22.01 2.33 -9.60
CA LEU A 109 20.94 2.15 -8.63
C LEU A 109 19.62 2.14 -9.41
N ARG A 110 19.02 0.96 -9.59
CA ARG A 110 17.83 0.76 -10.43
C ARG A 110 16.89 -0.27 -9.83
N ILE A 111 15.60 -0.06 -10.06
CA ILE A 111 14.54 -0.97 -9.64
C ILE A 111 13.90 -1.59 -10.90
N PHE A 112 13.86 -2.92 -10.94
CA PHE A 112 13.16 -3.71 -11.92
C PHE A 112 11.95 -4.36 -11.26
N GLN A 113 10.78 -4.25 -11.90
CA GLN A 113 9.52 -4.76 -11.38
C GLN A 113 8.81 -5.59 -12.43
N SER A 114 8.17 -6.68 -11.97
CA SER A 114 7.32 -7.56 -12.79
C SER A 114 8.03 -8.08 -14.05
N GLN A 115 9.29 -8.48 -13.92
CA GLN A 115 10.13 -8.99 -15.02
C GLN A 115 10.81 -10.29 -14.62
N THR A 116 11.13 -11.12 -15.61
CA THR A 116 11.99 -12.30 -15.40
C THR A 116 13.46 -11.90 -15.48
N VAL A 117 14.36 -12.71 -14.89
CA VAL A 117 15.81 -12.45 -14.99
C VAL A 117 16.29 -12.38 -16.44
N PRO A 118 15.91 -13.27 -17.38
CA PRO A 118 16.28 -13.12 -18.79
C PRO A 118 15.84 -11.78 -19.40
N GLN A 119 14.66 -11.25 -19.04
CA GLN A 119 14.21 -9.94 -19.52
C GLN A 119 15.09 -8.80 -18.98
N ILE A 120 15.46 -8.86 -17.70
CA ILE A 120 16.36 -7.88 -17.06
C ILE A 120 17.74 -7.92 -17.73
N VAL A 121 18.32 -9.12 -17.87
CA VAL A 121 19.63 -9.33 -18.49
C VAL A 121 19.64 -8.83 -19.93
N GLN A 122 18.65 -9.20 -20.75
CA GLN A 122 18.55 -8.74 -22.14
C GLN A 122 18.36 -7.22 -22.23
N THR A 123 17.60 -6.61 -21.31
CA THR A 123 17.42 -5.15 -21.27
C THR A 123 18.76 -4.46 -21.08
N LEU A 124 19.55 -4.89 -20.09
CA LEU A 124 20.86 -4.29 -19.82
C LEU A 124 21.86 -4.54 -20.93
N LEU A 125 21.97 -5.78 -21.43
CA LEU A 125 22.86 -6.09 -22.55
C LEU A 125 22.53 -5.25 -23.79
N LYS A 126 21.25 -5.03 -24.08
CA LYS A 126 20.80 -4.17 -25.18
C LYS A 126 21.15 -2.70 -24.97
N GLU A 127 21.00 -2.17 -23.76
CA GLU A 127 21.37 -0.79 -23.43
C GLU A 127 22.87 -0.52 -23.68
N TYR A 128 23.71 -1.54 -23.49
CA TYR A 128 25.16 -1.48 -23.73
C TYR A 128 25.58 -1.89 -25.15
N GLY A 129 24.64 -2.21 -26.03
CA GLY A 129 24.93 -2.56 -27.43
C GLY A 129 25.55 -3.95 -27.63
N VAL A 130 25.41 -4.85 -26.65
CA VAL A 130 25.94 -6.21 -26.72
C VAL A 130 25.06 -7.05 -27.65
N SER A 131 25.67 -7.77 -28.60
CA SER A 131 24.96 -8.73 -29.45
C SER A 131 24.64 -9.99 -28.65
N VAL A 132 23.36 -10.35 -28.56
CA VAL A 132 22.89 -11.47 -27.72
C VAL A 132 22.11 -12.49 -28.54
N GLU A 133 22.40 -13.76 -28.33
CA GLU A 133 21.60 -14.91 -28.73
C GLU A 133 21.10 -15.62 -27.46
N THR A 134 19.84 -16.05 -27.45
CA THR A 134 19.24 -16.72 -26.28
C THR A 134 18.86 -18.14 -26.63
N ARG A 135 19.45 -19.10 -25.93
CA ARG A 135 19.16 -20.53 -26.01
C ARG A 135 18.80 -21.01 -24.61
N LEU A 136 17.60 -20.68 -24.13
CA LEU A 136 17.17 -21.07 -22.79
C LEU A 136 16.04 -22.08 -22.91
N ALA A 137 16.15 -23.19 -22.18
CA ALA A 137 15.15 -24.26 -22.15
C ALA A 137 14.25 -24.17 -20.89
N GLY A 138 14.76 -23.55 -19.82
CA GLY A 138 14.07 -23.41 -18.55
C GLY A 138 12.97 -22.35 -18.53
N SER A 139 12.08 -22.47 -17.54
CA SER A 139 11.08 -21.46 -17.20
C SER A 139 11.57 -20.59 -16.04
N TYR A 140 11.49 -19.27 -16.18
CA TYR A 140 11.96 -18.33 -15.18
C TYR A 140 10.81 -17.64 -14.47
N ARG A 141 10.96 -17.42 -13.16
CA ARG A 141 9.94 -16.71 -12.37
C ARG A 141 9.88 -15.24 -12.72
N VAL A 142 8.71 -14.64 -12.50
CA VAL A 142 8.56 -13.18 -12.55
C VAL A 142 8.92 -12.62 -11.17
N TRP A 143 9.93 -11.75 -11.13
CA TRP A 143 10.31 -11.04 -9.93
C TRP A 143 9.38 -9.84 -9.75
N GLU A 144 8.66 -9.79 -8.62
CA GLU A 144 7.81 -8.64 -8.27
C GLU A 144 8.66 -7.37 -8.11
N TYR A 145 9.85 -7.53 -7.53
CA TYR A 145 10.78 -6.46 -7.19
C TYR A 145 12.22 -6.99 -7.18
N CYS A 146 13.12 -6.34 -7.91
CA CYS A 146 14.54 -6.67 -7.97
C CYS A 146 15.36 -5.38 -8.16
N VAL A 147 16.38 -5.18 -7.35
CA VAL A 147 17.12 -3.92 -7.23
C VAL A 147 18.57 -4.15 -7.61
N GLN A 148 19.07 -3.38 -8.57
CA GLN A 148 20.50 -3.14 -8.75
C GLN A 148 20.93 -2.10 -7.72
N TYR A 149 21.79 -2.45 -6.77
CA TYR A 149 22.12 -1.58 -5.64
C TYR A 149 23.62 -1.34 -5.48
N GLN A 150 24.09 -0.18 -5.94
CA GLN A 150 25.49 0.26 -5.83
C GLN A 150 26.52 -0.75 -6.37
N GLU A 151 26.12 -1.51 -7.38
CA GLU A 151 26.93 -2.53 -8.05
C GLU A 151 27.08 -2.18 -9.54
N SER A 152 28.05 -2.79 -10.21
CA SER A 152 28.19 -2.64 -11.66
C SER A 152 27.04 -3.35 -12.38
N SER A 153 26.78 -2.99 -13.64
CA SER A 153 25.75 -3.68 -14.42
C SER A 153 26.16 -5.12 -14.75
N LEU A 154 27.47 -5.40 -14.83
CA LEU A 154 27.95 -6.78 -14.98
C LEU A 154 27.68 -7.59 -13.71
N ASP A 155 28.08 -7.11 -12.54
CA ASP A 155 27.87 -7.82 -11.27
C ASP A 155 26.37 -8.12 -11.05
N PHE A 156 25.53 -7.13 -11.36
CA PHE A 156 24.08 -7.27 -11.25
C PHE A 156 23.53 -8.41 -12.12
N ILE A 157 23.92 -8.49 -13.41
CA ILE A 157 23.44 -9.59 -14.26
C ILE A 157 24.10 -10.91 -13.87
N SER A 158 25.37 -10.91 -13.45
CA SER A 158 26.10 -12.12 -13.06
C SER A 158 25.45 -12.80 -11.86
N ARG A 159 25.22 -12.08 -10.74
CA ARG A 159 24.57 -12.68 -9.55
C ARG A 159 23.16 -13.22 -9.84
N LEU A 160 22.42 -12.58 -10.76
CA LEU A 160 21.09 -13.04 -11.16
C LEU A 160 21.17 -14.29 -12.02
N MET A 161 22.14 -14.35 -12.95
CA MET A 161 22.42 -15.55 -13.74
C MET A 161 22.88 -16.72 -12.85
N GLU A 162 23.76 -16.46 -11.89
CA GLU A 162 24.25 -17.44 -10.91
C GLU A 162 23.14 -17.99 -9.99
N LEU A 163 22.12 -17.18 -9.68
CA LEU A 163 20.96 -17.62 -8.89
C LEU A 163 19.99 -18.46 -9.74
N GLU A 164 19.69 -18.01 -10.96
CA GLU A 164 18.74 -18.68 -11.87
C GLU A 164 19.37 -19.81 -12.70
N GLY A 165 20.67 -20.09 -12.51
CA GLY A 165 21.41 -21.14 -13.20
C GLY A 165 21.70 -20.85 -14.67
N MET A 166 21.56 -19.59 -15.09
CA MET A 166 21.89 -19.15 -16.44
C MET A 166 23.40 -18.88 -16.56
N TYR A 167 23.92 -19.04 -17.77
CA TYR A 167 25.31 -18.75 -18.08
C TYR A 167 25.46 -18.29 -19.51
N TYR A 168 26.67 -17.88 -19.88
CA TYR A 168 26.96 -17.46 -21.24
C TYR A 168 28.34 -17.86 -21.73
N PHE A 169 28.52 -17.82 -23.04
CA PHE A 169 29.82 -17.85 -23.71
C PHE A 169 29.80 -16.91 -24.92
N PHE A 170 30.94 -16.73 -25.57
CA PHE A 170 31.05 -15.89 -26.75
C PHE A 170 31.23 -16.73 -28.02
N ARG A 171 30.39 -16.47 -29.02
CA ARG A 171 30.64 -16.91 -30.39
C ARG A 171 31.30 -15.79 -31.16
N HIS A 172 32.50 -16.03 -31.67
CA HIS A 172 33.24 -15.08 -32.48
C HIS A 172 33.02 -15.30 -33.97
N GLU A 173 32.78 -14.20 -34.67
CA GLU A 173 32.63 -14.13 -36.13
C GLU A 173 33.64 -13.11 -36.67
N ALA A 174 33.77 -12.98 -38.00
CA ALA A 174 34.79 -12.15 -38.62
C ALA A 174 34.72 -10.66 -38.22
N ASP A 175 33.51 -10.15 -38.01
CA ASP A 175 33.23 -8.73 -37.79
C ASP A 175 32.62 -8.41 -36.42
N LYS A 176 32.25 -9.44 -35.64
CA LYS A 176 31.55 -9.29 -34.35
C LYS A 176 31.79 -10.48 -33.43
N HIS A 177 31.35 -10.34 -32.18
CA HIS A 177 31.19 -11.44 -31.24
C HIS A 177 29.77 -11.38 -30.64
N THR A 178 29.16 -12.54 -30.43
CA THR A 178 27.80 -12.67 -29.90
C THR A 178 27.85 -13.39 -28.56
N LEU A 179 27.27 -12.80 -27.52
CA LEU A 179 27.04 -13.45 -26.24
C LEU A 179 25.87 -14.43 -26.38
N VAL A 180 26.11 -15.71 -26.12
CA VAL A 180 25.09 -16.76 -26.19
C VAL A 180 24.68 -17.14 -24.77
N LEU A 181 23.43 -16.90 -24.41
CA LEU A 181 22.85 -17.29 -23.12
C LEU A 181 22.36 -18.74 -23.17
N CYS A 182 22.76 -19.54 -22.19
CA CYS A 182 22.42 -20.95 -22.04
C CYS A 182 22.01 -21.29 -20.59
N ASP A 183 21.29 -22.39 -20.42
CA ASP A 183 20.90 -22.97 -19.13
C ASP A 183 20.82 -24.51 -19.12
N ALA A 184 21.15 -25.19 -20.24
CA ALA A 184 21.09 -26.64 -20.36
C ALA A 184 22.16 -27.21 -21.32
N PRO A 185 22.56 -28.49 -21.17
CA PRO A 185 23.65 -29.08 -21.97
C PRO A 185 23.35 -29.20 -23.47
N ASP A 186 22.09 -29.42 -23.84
CA ASP A 186 21.64 -29.65 -25.23
C ASP A 186 21.67 -28.40 -26.13
N GLN A 187 22.11 -27.27 -25.58
CA GLN A 187 22.22 -25.97 -26.27
C GLN A 187 23.61 -25.72 -26.85
N HIS A 188 24.55 -26.61 -26.57
CA HIS A 188 25.91 -26.61 -27.09
C HIS A 188 26.02 -27.45 -28.35
N GLN A 189 26.98 -27.11 -29.19
CA GLN A 189 27.28 -27.83 -30.42
C GLN A 189 28.79 -27.89 -30.61
N ALA A 190 29.26 -28.81 -31.44
CA ALA A 190 30.67 -28.86 -31.77
C ALA A 190 31.11 -27.64 -32.58
N PHE A 191 32.39 -27.27 -32.43
CA PHE A 191 32.99 -26.28 -33.30
C PHE A 191 33.12 -26.91 -34.70
N PRO A 192 32.60 -26.29 -35.77
CA PRO A 192 32.60 -26.92 -37.10
C PRO A 192 34.00 -27.37 -37.55
N GLY A 193 34.15 -28.65 -37.90
CA GLY A 193 35.43 -29.25 -38.28
C GLY A 193 36.27 -29.79 -37.13
N TYR A 194 35.81 -29.62 -35.88
CA TYR A 194 36.42 -30.13 -34.65
C TYR A 194 35.44 -30.99 -33.85
N GLU A 195 34.52 -31.69 -34.52
CA GLU A 195 33.58 -32.61 -33.90
C GLU A 195 34.31 -33.72 -33.11
N THR A 196 35.49 -34.11 -33.60
CA THR A 196 36.39 -35.07 -32.96
C THR A 196 37.81 -34.51 -32.91
N ILE A 197 38.48 -34.62 -31.76
CA ILE A 197 39.88 -34.20 -31.59
C ILE A 197 40.69 -35.39 -31.07
N ALA A 198 41.77 -35.72 -31.76
CA ALA A 198 42.64 -36.83 -31.38
C ALA A 198 43.61 -36.44 -30.26
N TYR A 199 43.81 -37.35 -29.32
CA TYR A 199 44.93 -37.32 -28.39
C TYR A 199 46.15 -37.97 -29.05
N HIS A 200 47.25 -37.22 -29.13
CA HIS A 200 48.50 -37.64 -29.74
C HIS A 200 49.53 -38.00 -28.67
N VAL A 201 49.95 -39.27 -28.65
CA VAL A 201 51.09 -39.69 -27.83
C VAL A 201 52.36 -39.19 -28.51
N THR A 202 53.10 -38.29 -27.87
CA THR A 202 54.42 -37.90 -28.36
C THR A 202 55.43 -39.02 -28.05
N PRO A 203 55.98 -39.74 -29.04
CA PRO A 203 57.02 -40.73 -28.80
C PRO A 203 58.31 -40.03 -28.35
N SER A 204 59.14 -40.69 -27.54
CA SER A 204 60.42 -40.15 -27.05
C SER A 204 61.28 -39.60 -28.22
N GLY A 205 61.31 -38.28 -28.39
CA GLY A 205 62.10 -37.59 -29.43
C GLY A 205 61.40 -37.34 -30.78
N GLY A 206 60.08 -37.54 -30.90
CA GLY A 206 59.30 -37.19 -32.10
C GLY A 206 58.61 -35.82 -32.02
N VAL A 207 58.33 -35.20 -33.18
CA VAL A 207 57.47 -34.02 -33.31
C VAL A 207 56.18 -34.44 -34.01
N VAL A 208 55.03 -34.17 -33.39
CA VAL A 208 53.72 -34.35 -34.03
C VAL A 208 53.39 -33.04 -34.76
N THR A 209 53.08 -33.13 -36.06
CA THR A 209 52.78 -31.95 -36.89
C THR A 209 51.28 -31.71 -37.07
N GLU A 210 50.44 -32.70 -36.72
CA GLU A 210 48.98 -32.60 -36.75
C GLU A 210 48.45 -31.90 -35.50
N GLU A 211 47.35 -31.14 -35.66
CA GLU A 211 46.63 -30.59 -34.52
C GLU A 211 46.03 -31.71 -33.63
N GLY A 212 46.03 -31.50 -32.31
CA GLY A 212 45.39 -32.42 -31.37
C GLY A 212 45.67 -32.10 -29.90
N ILE A 213 45.30 -33.04 -29.03
CA ILE A 213 45.51 -32.96 -27.57
C ILE A 213 46.81 -33.67 -27.23
N SER A 214 47.67 -33.05 -26.43
CA SER A 214 48.98 -33.57 -26.02
C SER A 214 49.04 -33.93 -24.54
N GLN A 215 48.19 -33.32 -23.70
CA GLN A 215 48.06 -33.64 -22.28
C GLN A 215 46.60 -33.75 -21.88
N TRP A 216 46.31 -34.69 -20.99
CA TRP A 216 44.98 -34.96 -20.46
C TRP A 216 45.10 -35.40 -19.01
N SER A 217 44.35 -34.76 -18.12
CA SER A 217 44.40 -34.99 -16.68
C SER A 217 43.01 -34.89 -16.08
N LEU A 218 42.61 -35.97 -15.41
CA LEU A 218 41.37 -36.05 -14.64
C LEU A 218 41.65 -35.68 -13.17
N SER A 219 40.78 -34.88 -12.58
CA SER A 219 40.77 -34.58 -11.14
C SER A 219 39.37 -34.75 -10.57
N GLU A 220 39.30 -35.41 -9.41
CA GLU A 220 38.08 -35.51 -8.61
C GLU A 220 38.24 -34.79 -7.27
N SER A 221 37.17 -34.17 -6.78
CA SER A 221 37.19 -33.39 -5.54
C SER A 221 36.01 -33.76 -4.63
N VAL A 222 36.21 -33.74 -3.31
CA VAL A 222 35.11 -33.94 -2.36
C VAL A 222 34.30 -32.65 -2.24
N THR A 223 33.05 -32.70 -2.68
CA THR A 223 32.09 -31.60 -2.57
C THR A 223 31.05 -31.88 -1.49
N PRO A 224 30.33 -30.86 -0.97
CA PRO A 224 29.28 -31.08 0.02
C PRO A 224 28.21 -32.10 -0.42
N GLY A 225 27.65 -32.82 0.56
CA GLY A 225 26.70 -33.91 0.35
C GLY A 225 25.24 -33.46 0.32
N MET A 226 24.92 -32.29 0.90
CA MET A 226 23.59 -31.73 0.90
C MET A 226 23.62 -30.21 0.84
N TYR A 227 22.77 -29.63 -0.01
CA TYR A 227 22.44 -28.20 0.00
C TYR A 227 21.05 -28.03 0.59
N SER A 228 20.88 -27.07 1.47
CA SER A 228 19.58 -26.69 2.00
C SER A 228 19.42 -25.17 2.09
N THR A 229 18.21 -24.68 1.89
CA THR A 229 17.89 -23.26 1.96
C THR A 229 16.46 -23.04 2.41
N ASP A 230 16.22 -21.94 3.12
CA ASP A 230 14.91 -21.58 3.65
C ASP A 230 14.60 -20.10 3.43
N ASP A 231 13.33 -19.74 3.55
CA ASP A 231 12.86 -18.36 3.43
C ASP A 231 11.53 -18.14 4.19
N TYR A 232 11.08 -16.89 4.24
CA TYR A 232 9.83 -16.52 4.92
C TYR A 232 8.94 -15.65 4.03
N ASP A 233 7.72 -16.13 3.78
CA ASP A 233 6.64 -15.34 3.17
C ASP A 233 5.56 -15.02 4.20
N PHE A 234 5.42 -13.75 4.56
CA PHE A 234 4.41 -13.27 5.51
C PHE A 234 2.96 -13.54 5.04
N ARG A 235 2.73 -13.78 3.75
CA ARG A 235 1.41 -14.15 3.21
C ARG A 235 1.06 -15.61 3.52
N LYS A 236 2.07 -16.44 3.81
CA LYS A 236 1.98 -17.86 4.14
C LYS A 236 2.81 -18.16 5.41
N PRO A 237 2.51 -17.52 6.56
CA PRO A 237 3.43 -17.46 7.71
C PRO A 237 3.74 -18.81 8.37
N ASN A 238 2.92 -19.84 8.12
CA ASN A 238 3.10 -21.20 8.65
C ASN A 238 3.57 -22.19 7.57
N ALA A 239 3.87 -21.73 6.35
CA ALA A 239 4.39 -22.60 5.29
C ALA A 239 5.81 -23.04 5.65
N TRP A 240 6.08 -24.34 5.53
CA TRP A 240 7.41 -24.90 5.69
C TRP A 240 8.22 -24.65 4.42
N MET A 241 9.03 -23.61 4.37
CA MET A 241 9.68 -23.18 3.12
C MET A 241 11.00 -23.91 2.83
N LEU A 242 11.58 -24.61 3.81
CA LEU A 242 12.86 -25.31 3.68
C LEU A 242 12.88 -26.26 2.48
N GLN A 243 13.85 -26.05 1.60
CA GLN A 243 14.19 -26.92 0.48
C GLN A 243 15.56 -27.53 0.70
N ALA A 244 15.69 -28.83 0.42
CA ALA A 244 16.95 -29.54 0.56
C ALA A 244 17.16 -30.48 -0.65
N ARG A 245 18.41 -30.58 -1.10
CA ARG A 245 18.80 -31.44 -2.21
C ARG A 245 20.09 -32.17 -1.86
N GLN A 246 20.07 -33.50 -2.02
CA GLN A 246 21.26 -34.33 -1.87
C GLN A 246 22.13 -34.25 -3.13
N ASN A 247 23.43 -34.21 -2.94
CA ASN A 247 24.42 -34.34 -3.99
C ASN A 247 24.86 -35.82 -4.11
N PRO A 248 24.42 -36.56 -5.14
CA PRO A 248 24.72 -37.98 -5.28
C PRO A 248 26.20 -38.25 -5.58
N ALA A 249 26.95 -37.24 -6.02
CA ALA A 249 28.37 -37.37 -6.38
C ALA A 249 29.29 -37.33 -5.14
N SER A 250 28.82 -36.85 -3.99
CA SER A 250 29.65 -36.78 -2.78
C SER A 250 29.96 -38.19 -2.23
N PRO A 251 31.24 -38.55 -1.98
CA PRO A 251 31.58 -39.78 -1.29
C PRO A 251 31.11 -39.74 0.17
N VAL A 252 30.74 -40.89 0.75
CA VAL A 252 30.26 -41.01 2.14
C VAL A 252 31.39 -41.54 3.02
N PRO A 253 32.16 -40.68 3.73
CA PRO A 253 31.84 -40.40 5.14
C PRO A 253 32.20 -38.98 5.67
N GLY A 254 31.30 -38.40 6.50
CA GLY A 254 31.49 -37.12 7.21
C GLY A 254 30.68 -35.94 6.65
N ALA A 255 29.37 -36.14 6.41
CA ALA A 255 28.45 -35.25 5.70
C ALA A 255 28.71 -33.75 5.95
N VAL A 256 29.28 -33.08 4.93
CA VAL A 256 29.33 -31.62 4.89
C VAL A 256 28.00 -31.18 4.29
N ASP A 257 27.16 -30.60 5.13
CA ASP A 257 25.89 -30.01 4.75
C ASP A 257 26.03 -28.49 4.72
N VAL A 258 25.51 -27.86 3.67
CA VAL A 258 25.44 -26.40 3.57
C VAL A 258 23.99 -25.97 3.78
N TYR A 259 23.80 -24.95 4.62
CA TYR A 259 22.52 -24.31 4.85
C TYR A 259 22.65 -22.80 4.64
N ASP A 260 21.91 -22.26 3.66
CA ASP A 260 21.92 -20.85 3.30
C ASP A 260 20.57 -20.17 3.56
N TRP A 261 20.62 -18.99 4.19
CA TRP A 261 19.46 -18.14 4.45
C TRP A 261 19.80 -16.64 4.25
N PRO A 262 18.92 -15.85 3.60
CA PRO A 262 17.67 -16.25 2.96
C PRO A 262 17.90 -16.86 1.57
N GLY A 263 17.02 -17.75 1.13
CA GLY A 263 17.10 -18.38 -0.19
C GLY A 263 16.62 -17.55 -1.38
N HIS A 264 16.11 -16.34 -1.14
CA HIS A 264 15.55 -15.44 -2.15
C HIS A 264 14.35 -16.04 -2.89
N PHE A 265 13.40 -16.69 -2.20
CA PHE A 265 12.18 -17.22 -2.82
C PHE A 265 10.93 -17.09 -1.95
N VAL A 266 9.75 -17.13 -2.59
CA VAL A 266 8.43 -17.05 -1.95
C VAL A 266 7.51 -18.25 -2.28
N ASP A 267 7.96 -19.11 -3.20
CA ASP A 267 7.26 -20.32 -3.62
C ASP A 267 8.23 -21.50 -3.61
N HIS A 268 7.73 -22.67 -3.24
CA HIS A 268 8.50 -23.90 -3.11
C HIS A 268 9.24 -24.31 -4.39
N SER A 269 8.59 -24.19 -5.55
CA SER A 269 9.18 -24.57 -6.84
C SER A 269 10.44 -23.77 -7.19
N HIS A 270 10.50 -22.50 -6.77
CA HIS A 270 11.68 -21.67 -6.95
C HIS A 270 12.81 -22.12 -6.02
N GLY A 271 12.50 -22.36 -4.74
CA GLY A 271 13.49 -22.87 -3.77
C GLY A 271 14.05 -24.23 -4.18
N GLU A 272 13.21 -25.14 -4.70
CA GLU A 272 13.66 -26.44 -5.23
C GLU A 272 14.61 -26.26 -6.41
N SER A 273 14.30 -25.32 -7.31
CA SER A 273 15.15 -25.02 -8.46
C SER A 273 16.50 -24.43 -8.04
N TYR A 274 16.54 -23.51 -7.09
CA TYR A 274 17.78 -22.93 -6.58
C TYR A 274 18.63 -23.95 -5.81
N ALA A 275 17.99 -24.82 -5.02
CA ALA A 275 18.69 -25.92 -4.35
C ALA A 275 19.29 -26.91 -5.37
N ARG A 276 18.57 -27.21 -6.45
CA ARG A 276 19.09 -28.03 -7.56
C ARG A 276 20.27 -27.36 -8.25
N ILE A 277 20.18 -26.07 -8.60
CA ILE A 277 21.26 -25.33 -9.26
C ILE A 277 22.54 -25.34 -8.41
N ARG A 278 22.43 -25.11 -7.09
CA ARG A 278 23.57 -25.15 -6.17
C ARG A 278 24.18 -26.55 -6.05
N GLN A 279 23.36 -27.58 -6.07
CA GLN A 279 23.83 -28.97 -6.12
C GLN A 279 24.52 -29.30 -7.46
N GLU A 280 24.00 -28.81 -8.59
CA GLU A 280 24.60 -29.00 -9.93
C GLU A 280 25.97 -28.32 -10.05
N VAL A 281 26.19 -27.17 -9.40
CA VAL A 281 27.53 -26.53 -9.29
C VAL A 281 28.53 -27.51 -8.66
N TRP A 282 28.18 -28.14 -7.53
CA TRP A 282 29.05 -29.12 -6.89
C TRP A 282 29.22 -30.39 -7.70
N GLN A 283 28.19 -30.83 -8.41
CA GLN A 283 28.32 -31.99 -9.31
C GLN A 283 29.34 -31.72 -10.42
N ALA A 284 29.37 -30.48 -10.96
CA ALA A 284 30.37 -30.07 -11.94
C ALA A 284 31.78 -29.91 -11.34
N GLU A 285 31.88 -29.48 -10.07
CA GLU A 285 33.16 -29.36 -9.35
C GLU A 285 33.76 -30.72 -8.95
N HIS A 286 32.89 -31.71 -8.67
CA HIS A 286 33.30 -33.05 -8.27
C HIS A 286 34.17 -33.75 -9.32
N HIS A 287 33.88 -33.55 -10.60
CA HIS A 287 34.58 -34.20 -11.72
C HIS A 287 35.04 -33.16 -12.74
N ARG A 288 36.35 -32.88 -12.74
CA ARG A 288 36.96 -31.89 -13.64
C ARG A 288 38.06 -32.52 -14.48
N VAL A 289 38.02 -32.26 -15.77
CA VAL A 289 39.08 -32.70 -16.70
C VAL A 289 39.80 -31.48 -17.24
N SER A 290 41.12 -31.56 -17.30
CA SER A 290 41.99 -30.53 -17.89
C SER A 290 42.89 -31.14 -18.94
N GLY A 291 43.26 -30.34 -19.94
CA GLY A 291 44.14 -30.78 -21.01
C GLY A 291 44.92 -29.63 -21.63
N SER A 292 45.89 -30.00 -22.46
CA SER A 292 46.69 -29.07 -23.25
C SER A 292 46.77 -29.61 -24.69
N GLY A 293 46.78 -28.72 -25.68
CA GLY A 293 46.76 -29.11 -27.09
C GLY A 293 46.96 -27.96 -28.06
N THR A 294 47.01 -28.31 -29.34
CA THR A 294 47.22 -27.38 -30.47
C THR A 294 45.99 -27.20 -31.35
N ALA A 295 44.94 -28.00 -31.13
CA ALA A 295 43.70 -27.94 -31.90
C ALA A 295 42.99 -26.59 -31.73
N THR A 296 43.04 -25.73 -32.75
CA THR A 296 42.56 -24.36 -32.64
C THR A 296 41.03 -24.25 -32.55
N GLY A 297 40.27 -25.34 -32.74
CA GLY A 297 38.82 -25.37 -32.49
C GLY A 297 38.40 -25.45 -31.02
N ILE A 298 39.33 -25.65 -30.08
CA ILE A 298 39.02 -25.74 -28.64
C ILE A 298 38.63 -24.35 -28.11
N ALA A 299 37.34 -24.16 -27.82
CA ALA A 299 36.76 -22.89 -27.43
C ALA A 299 35.63 -23.10 -26.40
N PRO A 300 35.48 -22.25 -25.37
CA PRO A 300 34.41 -22.41 -24.39
C PRO A 300 33.01 -22.36 -25.01
N GLY A 301 32.12 -23.20 -24.51
CA GLY A 301 30.74 -23.31 -25.00
C GLY A 301 30.57 -24.22 -26.23
N TYR A 302 31.65 -24.82 -26.74
CA TYR A 302 31.60 -25.85 -27.77
C TYR A 302 31.90 -27.23 -27.20
N THR A 303 31.32 -28.26 -27.84
CA THR A 303 31.59 -29.66 -27.52
C THR A 303 32.61 -30.28 -28.49
N PHE A 304 33.28 -31.35 -28.06
CA PHE A 304 34.03 -32.22 -28.97
C PHE A 304 34.13 -33.63 -28.37
N SER A 305 34.31 -34.64 -29.23
CA SER A 305 34.62 -36.00 -28.81
C SER A 305 36.12 -36.25 -28.82
N VAL A 306 36.68 -36.75 -27.71
CA VAL A 306 38.10 -37.14 -27.65
C VAL A 306 38.29 -38.50 -28.31
N LEU A 307 39.28 -38.61 -29.21
CA LEU A 307 39.73 -39.89 -29.76
C LEU A 307 41.08 -40.29 -29.17
N ASN A 308 41.28 -41.59 -28.93
CA ASN A 308 42.52 -42.15 -28.37
C ASN A 308 42.90 -41.58 -26.99
N ALA A 309 41.91 -41.27 -26.14
CA ALA A 309 42.16 -40.74 -24.81
C ALA A 309 43.12 -41.65 -24.00
N PRO A 310 43.99 -41.11 -23.12
CA PRO A 310 44.97 -41.90 -22.36
C PRO A 310 44.36 -43.01 -21.53
N HIS A 311 43.16 -42.77 -20.99
CA HIS A 311 42.34 -43.79 -20.34
C HIS A 311 41.12 -44.09 -21.22
N PHE A 312 40.86 -45.37 -21.48
CA PHE A 312 39.78 -45.76 -22.39
C PHE A 312 38.41 -45.25 -21.92
N SER A 313 38.18 -45.16 -20.60
CA SER A 313 36.99 -44.60 -19.96
C SER A 313 36.72 -43.13 -20.30
N ASP A 314 37.73 -42.41 -20.75
CA ASP A 314 37.68 -40.97 -21.01
C ASP A 314 37.38 -40.68 -22.50
N ASN A 315 37.14 -41.71 -23.32
CA ASN A 315 36.61 -41.49 -24.67
C ASN A 315 35.13 -41.15 -24.55
N GLY A 316 34.81 -39.90 -24.85
CA GLY A 316 33.46 -39.38 -24.73
C GLY A 316 33.36 -37.97 -25.31
N GLU A 317 32.16 -37.40 -25.25
CA GLU A 317 31.92 -36.02 -25.62
C GLU A 317 32.07 -35.11 -24.39
N TYR A 318 32.77 -34.00 -24.60
CA TYR A 318 33.11 -33.04 -23.56
C TYR A 318 32.74 -31.63 -23.97
N LEU A 319 32.20 -30.85 -23.03
CA LEU A 319 31.97 -29.42 -23.13
C LEU A 319 33.21 -28.67 -22.63
N VAL A 320 33.74 -27.76 -23.44
CA VAL A 320 34.81 -26.84 -23.02
C VAL A 320 34.24 -25.78 -22.10
N THR A 321 34.72 -25.74 -20.86
CA THR A 321 34.30 -24.75 -19.84
C THR A 321 35.26 -23.57 -19.74
N SER A 322 36.55 -23.78 -20.04
CA SER A 322 37.54 -22.72 -20.17
C SER A 322 38.65 -23.08 -21.15
N ALA A 323 39.26 -22.08 -21.77
CA ALA A 323 40.42 -22.21 -22.63
C ALA A 323 41.36 -21.00 -22.45
N SER A 324 42.64 -21.27 -22.23
CA SER A 324 43.71 -20.28 -22.14
C SER A 324 44.64 -20.45 -23.33
N TYR A 325 44.89 -19.34 -24.03
CA TYR A 325 45.67 -19.32 -25.26
C TYR A 325 47.09 -18.79 -24.99
N ASP A 326 48.10 -19.46 -25.54
CA ASP A 326 49.46 -18.96 -25.70
C ASP A 326 49.88 -19.10 -27.16
N PHE A 327 49.59 -18.06 -27.93
CA PHE A 327 49.84 -18.00 -29.36
C PHE A 327 51.03 -17.10 -29.67
N ALA A 328 51.94 -17.57 -30.52
CA ALA A 328 53.07 -16.81 -31.02
C ALA A 328 53.37 -17.19 -32.47
N GLU A 329 53.77 -16.20 -33.27
CA GLU A 329 54.18 -16.40 -34.67
C GLU A 329 55.61 -15.92 -34.91
N ASN A 330 56.33 -16.60 -35.80
CA ASN A 330 57.73 -16.31 -36.12
C ASN A 330 57.96 -14.85 -36.54
N PRO A 331 58.99 -14.15 -36.02
CA PRO A 331 59.27 -12.76 -36.38
C PRO A 331 59.33 -12.57 -37.90
N TYR A 332 58.83 -11.44 -38.42
CA TYR A 332 58.81 -11.12 -39.85
C TYR A 332 60.20 -10.80 -40.44
N ALA A 333 61.28 -11.25 -39.78
CA ALA A 333 62.67 -11.02 -40.13
C ALA A 333 63.36 -12.36 -40.44
N SER A 334 64.16 -12.39 -41.51
CA SER A 334 64.87 -13.57 -41.98
C SER A 334 66.00 -13.95 -41.02
N GLY A 335 65.77 -14.95 -40.15
CA GLY A 335 66.76 -15.49 -39.22
C GLY A 335 66.22 -16.74 -38.51
N ASP A 336 67.02 -17.79 -38.43
CA ASP A 336 66.66 -19.14 -37.98
C ASP A 336 66.60 -19.21 -36.44
N GLY A 337 65.48 -18.81 -35.85
CA GLY A 337 65.34 -18.82 -34.38
C GLY A 337 63.97 -18.50 -33.78
N GLY A 338 62.88 -18.52 -34.56
CA GLY A 338 61.52 -18.42 -34.02
C GLY A 338 60.79 -19.75 -34.16
N GLU A 339 60.07 -20.17 -33.11
CA GLU A 339 59.06 -21.23 -33.18
C GLU A 339 57.66 -20.60 -33.13
N SER A 340 56.80 -20.93 -34.10
CA SER A 340 55.36 -20.64 -34.01
C SER A 340 54.75 -21.57 -32.97
N ARG A 341 53.94 -21.01 -32.08
CA ARG A 341 53.33 -21.72 -30.96
C ARG A 341 51.83 -21.47 -30.97
N HIS A 342 51.04 -22.54 -30.99
CA HIS A 342 49.58 -22.46 -30.88
C HIS A 342 49.12 -23.31 -29.68
N ASN A 343 49.54 -22.98 -28.46
CA ASN A 343 49.18 -23.78 -27.29
C ASN A 343 47.84 -23.35 -26.69
N ILE A 344 47.00 -24.32 -26.34
CA ILE A 344 45.72 -24.11 -25.67
C ILE A 344 45.65 -25.02 -24.44
N ASP A 345 45.61 -24.41 -23.26
CA ASP A 345 45.33 -25.10 -22.00
C ASP A 345 43.85 -24.95 -21.69
N PHE A 346 43.13 -26.05 -21.50
CA PHE A 346 41.66 -26.03 -21.41
C PHE A 346 41.14 -26.89 -20.26
N THR A 347 39.94 -26.55 -19.79
CA THR A 347 39.14 -27.38 -18.89
C THR A 347 37.89 -27.83 -19.62
N VAL A 348 37.53 -29.09 -19.44
CA VAL A 348 36.28 -29.65 -19.94
C VAL A 348 35.49 -30.39 -18.87
N LEU A 349 34.23 -30.61 -19.17
CA LEU A 349 33.26 -31.39 -18.41
C LEU A 349 32.58 -32.38 -19.37
N PRO A 350 32.27 -33.63 -18.99
CA PRO A 350 31.45 -34.49 -19.83
C PRO A 350 30.16 -33.78 -20.26
N SER A 351 29.79 -33.85 -21.54
CA SER A 351 28.64 -33.10 -22.09
C SER A 351 27.29 -33.49 -21.47
N SER A 352 27.22 -34.65 -20.82
CA SER A 352 26.04 -35.13 -20.09
C SER A 352 25.85 -34.47 -18.72
N VAL A 353 26.88 -33.82 -18.16
CA VAL A 353 26.81 -33.15 -16.86
C VAL A 353 26.37 -31.71 -17.08
N THR A 354 25.37 -31.27 -16.32
CA THR A 354 24.90 -29.89 -16.37
C THR A 354 25.90 -28.95 -15.71
N TRP A 355 26.45 -28.03 -16.49
CA TRP A 355 27.27 -26.96 -15.95
C TRP A 355 26.40 -25.81 -15.42
N ARG A 356 26.80 -25.25 -14.27
CA ARG A 356 26.20 -24.05 -13.66
C ARG A 356 27.29 -23.11 -13.20
N THR A 357 27.03 -21.80 -13.31
CA THR A 357 27.95 -20.78 -12.77
C THR A 357 27.99 -20.87 -11.23
N PRO A 358 29.18 -20.97 -10.61
CA PRO A 358 29.30 -20.86 -9.17
C PRO A 358 28.85 -19.48 -8.65
N PRO A 359 28.33 -19.37 -7.42
CA PRO A 359 27.92 -18.09 -6.84
C PRO A 359 29.12 -17.24 -6.39
N GLU A 360 29.83 -16.66 -7.35
CA GLU A 360 31.02 -15.84 -7.10
C GLU A 360 30.66 -14.37 -6.87
N THR A 361 29.60 -13.88 -7.51
CA THR A 361 29.22 -12.47 -7.43
C THR A 361 28.42 -12.22 -6.15
N PRO A 362 28.91 -11.36 -5.23
CA PRO A 362 28.24 -11.15 -3.96
C PRO A 362 26.88 -10.48 -4.16
N TRP A 363 25.87 -10.93 -3.42
CA TRP A 363 24.59 -10.22 -3.36
C TRP A 363 24.79 -8.85 -2.68
N PRO A 364 24.28 -7.74 -3.26
CA PRO A 364 24.46 -6.41 -2.69
C PRO A 364 23.79 -6.31 -1.33
N LYS A 365 24.40 -5.52 -0.43
CA LYS A 365 23.84 -5.25 0.90
C LYS A 365 23.74 -3.76 1.15
N THR A 366 22.66 -3.37 1.80
CA THR A 366 22.54 -2.08 2.46
C THR A 366 23.24 -2.13 3.82
N HIS A 367 23.74 -0.99 4.30
CA HIS A 367 24.48 -0.89 5.57
C HIS A 367 23.72 -0.13 6.66
N GLY A 368 22.43 0.14 6.45
CA GLY A 368 21.59 0.85 7.40
C GLY A 368 20.29 1.35 6.77
N PRO A 369 19.39 1.89 7.61
CA PRO A 369 18.11 2.39 7.13
C PRO A 369 18.30 3.63 6.26
N GLN A 370 17.36 3.81 5.34
CA GLN A 370 17.26 4.96 4.44
C GLN A 370 15.95 5.69 4.71
N THR A 371 15.81 6.91 4.20
CA THR A 371 14.49 7.55 4.12
C THR A 371 13.93 7.46 2.71
N ALA A 372 12.61 7.42 2.60
CA ALA A 372 11.90 7.40 1.34
C ALA A 372 10.59 8.19 1.47
N LYS A 373 10.06 8.66 0.35
CA LYS A 373 8.77 9.35 0.30
C LYS A 373 7.67 8.37 -0.02
N VAL A 374 6.57 8.37 0.74
CA VAL A 374 5.39 7.56 0.40
C VAL A 374 4.72 8.11 -0.86
N VAL A 375 4.34 7.21 -1.77
CA VAL A 375 3.73 7.55 -3.06
C VAL A 375 2.45 6.75 -3.29
N GLY A 376 1.59 7.27 -4.17
CA GLY A 376 0.34 6.65 -4.55
C GLY A 376 -0.21 7.28 -5.83
N PRO A 377 -1.38 6.81 -6.32
CA PRO A 377 -2.02 7.35 -7.50
C PRO A 377 -2.33 8.84 -7.35
N LYS A 378 -2.36 9.57 -8.46
CA LYS A 378 -2.65 11.00 -8.47
C LYS A 378 -4.00 11.29 -7.80
N GLY A 379 -3.98 12.16 -6.80
CA GLY A 379 -5.18 12.62 -6.08
C GLY A 379 -5.55 11.77 -4.85
N GLU A 380 -4.86 10.67 -4.59
CA GLU A 380 -5.06 9.89 -3.36
C GLU A 380 -4.10 10.33 -2.26
N SER A 381 -4.64 10.69 -1.10
CA SER A 381 -3.87 11.03 0.10
C SER A 381 -3.43 9.79 0.90
N ILE A 382 -4.07 8.63 0.67
CA ILE A 382 -3.77 7.36 1.35
C ILE A 382 -3.83 6.24 0.31
N TRP A 383 -2.73 5.50 0.17
CA TRP A 383 -2.64 4.36 -0.74
C TRP A 383 -2.08 3.15 0.00
N THR A 384 -2.95 2.18 0.30
CA THR A 384 -2.61 1.00 1.09
C THR A 384 -3.36 -0.24 0.60
N ASP A 385 -2.80 -1.41 0.87
CA ASP A 385 -3.45 -2.69 0.59
C ASP A 385 -4.03 -3.37 1.86
N ARG A 386 -4.54 -4.60 1.70
CA ARG A 386 -5.15 -5.40 2.78
C ARG A 386 -4.22 -5.71 3.96
N TYR A 387 -2.91 -5.53 3.81
CA TYR A 387 -1.91 -5.80 4.84
C TYR A 387 -1.39 -4.51 5.49
N GLY A 388 -1.94 -3.34 5.13
CA GLY A 388 -1.45 -2.04 5.62
C GLY A 388 -0.12 -1.62 5.01
N ARG A 389 0.26 -2.19 3.84
CA ARG A 389 1.49 -1.85 3.12
C ARG A 389 1.30 -0.56 2.34
N VAL A 390 2.38 0.18 2.11
CA VAL A 390 2.39 1.38 1.26
C VAL A 390 3.44 1.24 0.16
N LYS A 391 3.41 2.14 -0.82
CA LYS A 391 4.47 2.26 -1.84
C LYS A 391 5.33 3.48 -1.55
N VAL A 392 6.61 3.42 -1.92
CA VAL A 392 7.59 4.46 -1.64
C VAL A 392 8.39 4.82 -2.89
N LYS A 393 8.96 6.01 -2.90
CA LYS A 393 10.00 6.42 -3.84
C LYS A 393 11.27 6.69 -3.04
N PHE A 394 12.31 5.92 -3.31
CA PHE A 394 13.64 6.16 -2.76
C PHE A 394 14.29 7.39 -3.39
N HIS A 395 15.13 8.09 -2.63
CA HIS A 395 15.79 9.33 -3.10
C HIS A 395 16.78 9.09 -4.24
N TRP A 396 17.42 7.93 -4.25
CA TRP A 396 18.37 7.55 -5.29
C TRP A 396 17.71 7.03 -6.58
N ASP A 397 16.40 6.74 -6.55
CA ASP A 397 15.70 6.26 -7.74
C ASP A 397 15.39 7.42 -8.70
N ARG A 398 16.23 7.50 -9.74
CA ARG A 398 16.16 8.50 -10.82
C ARG A 398 15.15 8.15 -11.91
N LEU A 399 14.73 6.88 -12.02
CA LEU A 399 13.87 6.40 -13.09
C LEU A 399 12.39 6.33 -12.65
N ALA A 400 12.12 6.30 -11.34
CA ALA A 400 10.76 6.37 -10.83
C ALA A 400 10.05 7.68 -11.18
N LYS A 401 8.79 7.53 -11.62
CA LYS A 401 7.86 8.64 -11.89
C LYS A 401 7.38 9.36 -10.62
N GLY A 402 7.54 8.74 -9.45
CA GLY A 402 7.03 9.24 -8.17
C GLY A 402 5.54 8.99 -7.97
N ASP A 403 4.98 7.99 -8.65
CA ASP A 403 3.61 7.50 -8.52
C ASP A 403 3.58 6.07 -7.93
N ASP A 404 2.44 5.40 -7.98
CA ASP A 404 2.22 4.04 -7.49
C ASP A 404 2.98 2.95 -8.25
N THR A 405 3.77 3.30 -9.27
CA THR A 405 4.68 2.37 -9.97
C THR A 405 6.11 2.45 -9.47
N SER A 406 6.42 3.34 -8.51
CA SER A 406 7.81 3.59 -8.05
C SER A 406 8.43 2.43 -7.26
N SER A 407 7.62 1.61 -6.57
CA SER A 407 8.11 0.47 -5.80
C SER A 407 7.09 -0.67 -5.70
N CYS A 408 7.55 -1.78 -5.14
CA CYS A 408 6.69 -2.83 -4.59
C CYS A 408 5.90 -2.33 -3.36
N TRP A 409 5.03 -3.19 -2.85
CA TRP A 409 4.34 -2.96 -1.59
C TRP A 409 5.26 -3.22 -0.39
N VAL A 410 5.54 -2.16 0.36
CA VAL A 410 6.43 -2.17 1.53
C VAL A 410 5.61 -2.28 2.82
N ARG A 411 5.94 -3.27 3.67
CA ARG A 411 5.30 -3.43 4.98
C ARG A 411 5.66 -2.29 5.92
N VAL A 412 4.73 -1.92 6.79
CA VAL A 412 4.88 -0.84 7.76
C VAL A 412 4.89 -1.41 9.17
N SER A 413 5.97 -1.17 9.90
CA SER A 413 6.06 -1.46 11.33
C SER A 413 4.98 -0.68 12.09
N SER A 414 4.40 -1.33 13.08
CA SER A 414 3.37 -0.75 13.95
C SER A 414 3.85 -0.81 15.39
N ALA A 415 3.49 0.18 16.20
CA ALA A 415 3.87 0.21 17.62
C ALA A 415 3.35 -1.01 18.40
N TRP A 416 2.24 -1.61 17.94
CA TRP A 416 1.68 -2.85 18.49
C TRP A 416 0.91 -3.60 17.41
N ALA A 417 1.25 -4.86 17.13
CA ALA A 417 0.57 -5.69 16.14
C ALA A 417 0.31 -7.10 16.70
N GLY A 418 -0.97 -7.47 16.84
CA GLY A 418 -1.44 -8.78 17.29
C GLY A 418 -2.42 -9.43 16.30
N GLN A 419 -2.91 -10.63 16.65
CA GLN A 419 -3.87 -11.38 15.82
C GLN A 419 -5.27 -10.74 15.87
N GLY A 420 -5.48 -9.70 15.06
CA GLY A 420 -6.77 -8.99 14.96
C GLY A 420 -6.93 -7.80 15.93
N PHE A 421 -5.84 -7.38 16.60
CA PHE A 421 -5.82 -6.22 17.49
C PHE A 421 -4.45 -5.53 17.43
N GLY A 422 -4.37 -4.27 17.85
CA GLY A 422 -3.13 -3.49 17.86
C GLY A 422 -3.34 -2.04 17.43
N GLY A 423 -2.24 -1.32 17.22
CA GLY A 423 -2.23 0.03 16.70
C GLY A 423 -1.98 0.03 15.20
N VAL A 424 -2.85 0.68 14.42
CA VAL A 424 -2.67 0.85 12.98
C VAL A 424 -2.63 2.32 12.65
N GLN A 425 -1.50 2.77 12.11
CA GLN A 425 -1.33 4.09 11.56
C GLN A 425 -0.78 3.89 10.16
N ILE A 426 -1.49 4.27 9.11
CA ILE A 426 -0.99 4.10 7.73
C ILE A 426 -0.27 5.39 7.32
N PRO A 427 0.99 5.32 6.83
CA PRO A 427 1.66 6.48 6.24
C PRO A 427 0.86 7.05 5.07
N ARG A 428 0.73 8.37 4.99
CA ARG A 428 0.02 9.06 3.90
C ARG A 428 0.97 9.34 2.75
N VAL A 429 0.40 9.55 1.56
CA VAL A 429 1.17 10.00 0.39
C VAL A 429 1.86 11.33 0.73
N ASN A 430 3.15 11.41 0.40
CA ASN A 430 4.11 12.46 0.76
C ASN A 430 4.68 12.43 2.19
N ASP A 431 4.26 11.50 3.06
CA ASP A 431 4.98 11.30 4.32
C ASP A 431 6.40 10.79 4.04
N GLU A 432 7.35 11.22 4.87
CA GLU A 432 8.70 10.66 4.89
C GLU A 432 8.77 9.50 5.88
N VAL A 433 9.22 8.36 5.38
CA VAL A 433 9.33 7.10 6.13
C VAL A 433 10.78 6.65 6.20
N VAL A 434 11.12 5.95 7.28
CA VAL A 434 12.41 5.28 7.46
C VAL A 434 12.25 3.83 7.03
N VAL A 435 13.01 3.40 6.03
CA VAL A 435 12.99 2.08 5.41
C VAL A 435 14.28 1.35 5.76
N ASP A 436 14.14 0.21 6.42
CA ASP A 436 15.22 -0.77 6.60
C ASP A 436 15.04 -1.94 5.63
N PHE A 437 16.05 -2.80 5.53
CA PHE A 437 16.09 -3.89 4.58
C PHE A 437 16.38 -5.20 5.31
N ILE A 438 15.50 -6.19 5.17
CA ILE A 438 15.64 -7.47 5.89
C ILE A 438 16.94 -8.15 5.47
N ASN A 439 17.81 -8.48 6.44
CA ASN A 439 19.17 -9.00 6.20
C ASN A 439 20.08 -8.05 5.36
N GLY A 440 19.72 -6.77 5.30
CA GLY A 440 20.36 -5.80 4.43
C GLY A 440 20.06 -5.99 2.93
N ASP A 441 19.14 -6.89 2.55
CA ASP A 441 18.80 -7.20 1.15
C ASP A 441 17.98 -6.06 0.51
N PRO A 442 18.51 -5.34 -0.50
CA PRO A 442 17.82 -4.25 -1.18
C PRO A 442 16.44 -4.63 -1.76
N ASP A 443 16.21 -5.91 -2.02
CA ASP A 443 14.95 -6.44 -2.54
C ASP A 443 13.86 -6.58 -1.47
N ARG A 444 14.21 -6.40 -0.18
CA ARG A 444 13.32 -6.65 0.98
C ARG A 444 13.13 -5.43 1.88
N PRO A 445 12.56 -4.33 1.35
CA PRO A 445 12.30 -3.13 2.16
C PRO A 445 11.21 -3.37 3.22
N LEU A 446 11.39 -2.74 4.38
CA LEU A 446 10.45 -2.70 5.50
C LEU A 446 10.48 -1.30 6.11
N ILE A 447 9.34 -0.62 6.20
CA ILE A 447 9.25 0.67 6.90
C ILE A 447 9.29 0.41 8.40
N ILE A 448 10.27 0.98 9.09
CA ILE A 448 10.48 0.83 10.54
C ILE A 448 10.16 2.09 11.34
N GLY A 449 9.99 3.23 10.67
CA GLY A 449 9.76 4.50 11.34
C GLY A 449 9.28 5.61 10.43
N ARG A 450 9.11 6.80 11.01
CA ARG A 450 8.68 8.03 10.33
C ARG A 450 9.45 9.19 10.90
N VAL A 451 9.66 10.20 10.07
CA VAL A 451 10.34 11.43 10.46
C VAL A 451 9.58 12.63 9.91
N TYR A 452 9.59 13.72 10.68
CA TYR A 452 9.14 15.03 10.21
C TYR A 452 10.25 15.70 9.39
N ASN A 453 9.86 16.62 8.51
CA ASN A 453 10.76 17.45 7.71
C ASN A 453 10.13 18.83 7.47
N GLU A 454 10.82 19.71 6.74
CA GLU A 454 10.34 21.08 6.47
C GLU A 454 8.98 21.14 5.74
N ALA A 455 8.65 20.14 4.91
CA ALA A 455 7.36 20.07 4.23
C ALA A 455 6.25 19.49 5.14
N SER A 456 6.65 18.70 6.14
CA SER A 456 5.78 17.97 7.06
C SER A 456 6.28 18.21 8.47
N MET A 457 6.00 19.39 9.03
CA MET A 457 6.43 19.77 10.37
C MET A 457 5.63 19.05 11.47
N PRO A 458 6.20 18.88 12.68
CA PRO A 458 5.46 18.38 13.84
C PRO A 458 4.19 19.20 14.09
N PRO A 459 3.12 18.59 14.64
CA PRO A 459 1.84 19.26 14.82
C PRO A 459 1.90 20.41 15.84
N TRP A 460 2.85 20.38 16.77
CA TRP A 460 3.03 21.37 17.83
C TRP A 460 4.17 22.31 17.50
N ALA A 461 4.03 23.59 17.89
CA ALA A 461 5.01 24.63 17.61
C ALA A 461 6.30 24.44 18.46
N LEU A 462 7.21 23.59 17.98
CA LEU A 462 8.50 23.35 18.63
C LEU A 462 9.51 24.47 18.30
N PRO A 463 10.41 24.83 19.24
CA PRO A 463 10.60 24.22 20.56
C PRO A 463 9.67 24.77 21.67
N ALA A 464 8.82 25.76 21.38
CA ALA A 464 7.97 26.40 22.40
C ALA A 464 7.00 25.42 23.10
N ALA A 465 6.54 24.39 22.39
CA ALA A 465 5.65 23.34 22.89
C ALA A 465 6.40 22.05 23.32
N ALA A 466 7.64 22.15 23.81
CA ALA A 466 8.47 20.98 24.14
C ALA A 466 7.90 20.07 25.24
N THR A 467 6.99 20.57 26.08
CA THR A 467 6.29 19.81 27.14
C THR A 467 5.01 19.14 26.65
N GLN A 468 4.65 19.29 25.37
CA GLN A 468 3.44 18.68 24.80
C GLN A 468 3.75 17.36 24.10
N MET A 469 2.93 16.36 24.35
CA MET A 469 2.97 15.07 23.66
C MET A 469 1.57 14.57 23.30
N GLY A 470 1.49 13.63 22.35
CA GLY A 470 0.25 12.93 22.05
C GLY A 470 0.03 12.66 20.57
N PHE A 471 -1.23 12.45 20.21
CA PHE A 471 -1.66 12.07 18.88
C PHE A 471 -2.58 13.14 18.29
N LEU A 472 -2.25 13.62 17.09
CA LEU A 472 -3.13 14.44 16.27
C LEU A 472 -3.40 13.73 14.95
N SER A 473 -4.67 13.42 14.70
CA SER A 473 -5.12 12.89 13.42
C SER A 473 -5.59 14.01 12.49
N ARG A 474 -5.92 13.65 11.26
CA ARG A 474 -6.50 14.56 10.28
C ARG A 474 -7.61 13.84 9.54
N SER A 475 -8.76 14.46 9.34
CA SER A 475 -9.76 13.94 8.40
C SER A 475 -9.10 13.66 7.04
N LYS A 476 -9.56 12.62 6.33
CA LYS A 476 -9.07 12.37 4.96
C LYS A 476 -9.36 13.63 4.14
N ASP A 477 -8.32 14.19 3.52
CA ASP A 477 -8.38 15.42 2.71
C ASP A 477 -8.82 16.68 3.47
N GLY A 478 -8.71 16.67 4.80
CA GLY A 478 -9.09 17.78 5.68
C GLY A 478 -8.00 18.83 5.93
N THR A 479 -8.40 19.95 6.52
CA THR A 479 -7.52 21.08 6.94
C THR A 479 -7.06 20.95 8.39
N ALA A 480 -6.20 21.88 8.84
CA ALA A 480 -5.72 21.98 10.23
C ALA A 480 -6.82 21.81 11.29
N ASP A 481 -7.99 22.36 11.01
CA ASP A 481 -9.12 22.42 11.93
C ASP A 481 -9.97 21.13 11.96
N THR A 482 -9.64 20.14 11.14
CA THR A 482 -10.43 18.90 11.00
C THR A 482 -9.69 17.69 11.56
N ALA A 483 -9.69 17.55 12.88
CA ALA A 483 -8.82 16.60 13.57
C ALA A 483 -9.46 15.98 14.82
N ASN A 484 -9.11 14.72 15.09
CA ASN A 484 -9.21 14.15 16.44
C ASN A 484 -7.86 14.27 17.13
N ALA A 485 -7.86 14.57 18.43
CA ALA A 485 -6.65 14.75 19.21
C ALA A 485 -6.73 14.08 20.59
N LEU A 486 -5.59 13.56 21.03
CA LEU A 486 -5.30 13.22 22.42
C LEU A 486 -3.96 13.87 22.75
N ARG A 487 -3.95 14.92 23.58
CA ARG A 487 -2.74 15.66 23.93
C ARG A 487 -2.58 15.76 25.44
N PHE A 488 -1.35 15.53 25.89
CA PHE A 488 -0.89 15.73 27.25
C PHE A 488 0.03 16.97 27.27
N GLU A 489 -0.21 17.87 28.20
CA GLU A 489 0.65 19.01 28.53
C GLU A 489 1.23 18.77 29.92
N ASP A 490 2.57 18.70 29.99
CA ASP A 490 3.32 18.41 31.21
C ASP A 490 4.03 19.65 31.79
N LYS A 491 3.67 20.86 31.32
CA LYS A 491 4.15 22.10 31.93
C LYS A 491 3.62 22.22 33.36
N ALA A 492 4.55 22.20 34.33
CA ALA A 492 4.22 22.24 35.75
C ALA A 492 3.34 23.45 36.13
N GLY A 493 2.22 23.17 36.82
CA GLY A 493 1.23 24.16 37.23
C GLY A 493 0.24 24.58 36.13
N GLU A 494 0.43 24.09 34.91
CA GLU A 494 -0.43 24.31 33.74
C GLU A 494 -0.76 22.97 33.04
N GLU A 495 -0.70 21.85 33.77
CA GLU A 495 -0.91 20.51 33.23
C GLU A 495 -2.31 20.38 32.63
N HIS A 496 -2.41 19.78 31.45
CA HIS A 496 -3.67 19.73 30.72
C HIS A 496 -3.80 18.50 29.84
N LEU A 497 -4.86 17.71 30.06
CA LEU A 497 -5.31 16.66 29.16
C LEU A 497 -6.35 17.23 28.19
N TRP A 498 -6.06 17.17 26.89
CA TRP A 498 -7.00 17.55 25.84
C TRP A 498 -7.45 16.33 25.04
N ILE A 499 -8.76 16.10 25.03
CA ILE A 499 -9.40 15.09 24.19
C ILE A 499 -10.34 15.83 23.24
N GLN A 500 -10.10 15.70 21.94
CA GLN A 500 -10.95 16.27 20.89
C GLN A 500 -11.43 15.17 19.96
N ALA A 501 -12.76 15.11 19.76
CA ALA A 501 -13.39 14.35 18.69
C ALA A 501 -13.93 15.31 17.63
N GLN A 502 -13.57 15.09 16.36
CA GLN A 502 -14.01 15.94 15.25
C GLN A 502 -15.53 15.86 14.99
N LYS A 503 -16.15 14.73 15.36
CA LYS A 503 -17.58 14.47 15.07
C LYS A 503 -18.29 13.82 16.26
N ASN A 504 -18.20 12.50 16.40
CA ASN A 504 -18.82 11.76 17.49
C ASN A 504 -17.76 11.32 18.49
N MET A 505 -18.11 11.30 19.78
CA MET A 505 -17.33 10.67 20.84
C MET A 505 -18.21 9.65 21.55
N ASP A 506 -17.94 8.37 21.32
CA ASP A 506 -18.68 7.26 21.92
C ASP A 506 -17.84 6.59 23.01
N THR A 507 -18.35 6.56 24.25
CA THR A 507 -17.67 5.94 25.40
C THR A 507 -18.49 4.75 25.89
N HIS A 508 -17.91 3.55 25.83
CA HIS A 508 -18.55 2.31 26.28
C HIS A 508 -17.73 1.66 27.39
N VAL A 509 -18.26 1.65 28.60
CA VAL A 509 -17.66 1.00 29.77
C VAL A 509 -18.47 -0.25 30.08
N LYS A 510 -17.83 -1.42 30.05
CA LYS A 510 -18.51 -2.72 30.18
C LYS A 510 -18.88 -3.09 31.62
N ASN A 511 -18.34 -2.39 32.61
CA ASN A 511 -18.60 -2.63 34.02
C ASN A 511 -18.80 -1.28 34.73
N ASP A 512 -17.81 -0.81 35.49
CA ASP A 512 -17.94 0.39 36.31
C ASP A 512 -17.22 1.59 35.68
N ALA A 513 -17.88 2.74 35.66
CA ALA A 513 -17.30 4.02 35.29
C ALA A 513 -17.27 4.95 36.52
N SER A 514 -16.08 5.44 36.88
CA SER A 514 -15.88 6.41 37.97
C SER A 514 -15.29 7.71 37.43
N HIS A 515 -15.71 8.84 38.00
CA HIS A 515 -15.24 10.16 37.61
C HIS A 515 -15.14 11.06 38.85
N SER A 516 -13.94 11.55 39.15
CA SER A 516 -13.66 12.37 40.33
C SER A 516 -12.97 13.66 39.91
N VAL A 517 -13.58 14.80 40.27
CA VAL A 517 -13.03 16.14 40.00
C VAL A 517 -12.81 16.84 41.34
N ALA A 518 -11.57 17.20 41.64
CA ALA A 518 -11.22 17.79 42.93
C ALA A 518 -11.70 19.25 43.09
N ASN A 519 -11.79 19.96 41.97
CA ASN A 519 -12.23 21.35 41.92
C ASN A 519 -13.55 21.45 41.13
N ASN A 520 -13.58 22.25 40.07
CA ASN A 520 -14.82 22.56 39.34
C ASN A 520 -15.04 21.60 38.17
N HIS A 521 -16.29 21.16 37.98
CA HIS A 521 -16.75 20.46 36.79
C HIS A 521 -17.81 21.29 36.08
N SER A 522 -17.58 21.61 34.80
CA SER A 522 -18.52 22.33 33.95
C SER A 522 -18.93 21.44 32.78
N HIS A 523 -20.24 21.29 32.59
CA HIS A 523 -20.81 20.52 31.48
C HIS A 523 -21.70 21.41 30.62
N TYR A 524 -21.49 21.37 29.31
CA TYR A 524 -22.29 22.14 28.35
C TYR A 524 -22.67 21.25 27.16
N ALA A 525 -23.97 21.06 26.97
CA ALA A 525 -24.54 20.44 25.79
C ALA A 525 -25.26 21.52 24.95
N GLY A 526 -24.81 21.74 23.73
CA GLY A 526 -25.47 22.67 22.80
C GLY A 526 -26.76 22.12 22.18
N GLY A 527 -27.02 20.81 22.34
CA GLY A 527 -28.20 20.10 21.86
C GLY A 527 -28.98 19.48 23.02
N ASN A 528 -29.42 18.23 22.83
CA ASN A 528 -30.18 17.49 23.85
C ASN A 528 -29.27 16.61 24.70
N GLU A 529 -29.63 16.46 25.98
CA GLU A 529 -29.00 15.54 26.91
C GLU A 529 -30.04 14.56 27.45
N LEU A 530 -29.71 13.26 27.49
CA LEU A 530 -30.60 12.20 27.95
C LEU A 530 -29.87 11.30 28.95
N TYR A 531 -30.39 11.25 30.18
CA TYR A 531 -29.96 10.33 31.22
C TYR A 531 -30.92 9.15 31.32
N ARG A 532 -30.38 7.93 31.32
CA ARG A 532 -31.13 6.68 31.54
C ARG A 532 -30.39 5.85 32.58
N VAL A 533 -31.09 5.50 33.65
CA VAL A 533 -30.58 4.65 34.74
C VAL A 533 -31.62 3.56 34.97
N GLU A 534 -31.23 2.30 34.84
CA GLU A 534 -32.17 1.17 34.93
C GLU A 534 -32.57 0.85 36.36
N THR A 535 -31.68 1.13 37.31
CA THR A 535 -31.90 0.85 38.73
C THR A 535 -32.05 2.17 39.49
N ASN A 536 -31.04 2.56 40.27
CA ASN A 536 -31.12 3.69 41.19
C ASN A 536 -30.26 4.84 40.70
N ARG A 537 -30.84 6.04 40.66
CA ARG A 537 -30.10 7.30 40.53
C ARG A 537 -30.12 8.03 41.87
N VAL A 538 -28.94 8.27 42.43
CA VAL A 538 -28.77 9.13 43.60
C VAL A 538 -28.03 10.39 43.16
N HIS A 539 -28.60 11.56 43.47
CA HIS A 539 -27.97 12.85 43.26
C HIS A 539 -27.87 13.57 44.61
N GLY A 540 -26.68 14.07 44.95
CA GLY A 540 -26.44 14.71 46.24
C GLY A 540 -25.54 15.93 46.07
N VAL A 541 -25.95 17.03 46.69
CA VAL A 541 -25.22 18.30 46.72
C VAL A 541 -25.08 18.72 48.18
N LYS A 542 -23.85 18.97 48.64
CA LYS A 542 -23.59 19.44 50.01
C LYS A 542 -23.85 20.94 50.17
N GLY A 543 -23.65 21.70 49.09
CA GLY A 543 -23.97 23.13 49.01
C GLY A 543 -25.42 23.38 48.58
N GLY A 544 -25.68 24.55 48.00
CA GLY A 544 -26.96 24.84 47.36
C GLY A 544 -27.11 24.15 46.00
N GLU A 545 -28.35 23.84 45.62
CA GLU A 545 -28.71 23.38 44.28
C GLU A 545 -29.69 24.40 43.67
N GLU A 546 -29.43 24.82 42.43
CA GLU A 546 -30.30 25.70 41.66
C GLU A 546 -30.64 25.03 40.33
N GLN A 547 -31.93 24.94 40.00
CA GLN A 547 -32.42 24.36 38.76
C GLN A 547 -33.29 25.37 38.02
N LEU A 548 -32.80 25.83 36.87
CA LEU A 548 -33.48 26.83 36.04
C LEU A 548 -33.90 26.21 34.70
N THR A 549 -35.18 26.35 34.35
CA THR A 549 -35.74 25.85 33.10
C THR A 549 -36.41 26.98 32.34
N GLY A 550 -36.02 27.20 31.07
CA GLY A 550 -36.64 28.24 30.23
C GLY A 550 -38.02 27.90 29.67
N LYS A 551 -38.49 26.67 29.86
CA LYS A 551 -39.80 26.17 29.39
C LYS A 551 -40.46 25.31 30.49
N GLY A 552 -41.24 24.29 30.13
CA GLY A 552 -41.87 23.39 31.10
C GLY A 552 -40.87 22.45 31.78
N LYS A 553 -41.21 22.03 33.00
CA LYS A 553 -40.56 20.96 33.77
C LYS A 553 -41.62 19.90 34.11
N LEU A 554 -41.30 18.63 33.90
CA LEU A 554 -42.17 17.49 34.22
C LEU A 554 -41.41 16.51 35.09
N ASP A 555 -41.87 16.36 36.33
CA ASP A 555 -41.47 15.27 37.22
C ASP A 555 -42.67 14.32 37.32
N ALA A 556 -42.52 13.10 36.80
CA ALA A 556 -43.56 12.07 36.81
C ALA A 556 -43.02 10.81 37.50
N VAL A 557 -43.64 10.43 38.61
CA VAL A 557 -43.26 9.26 39.42
C VAL A 557 -44.46 8.33 39.50
N VAL A 558 -44.25 7.03 39.26
CA VAL A 558 -45.30 6.02 39.26
C VAL A 558 -45.83 5.77 40.68
N ASP A 559 -44.93 5.63 41.64
CA ASP A 559 -45.28 5.35 43.03
C ASP A 559 -45.33 6.63 43.87
N THR A 560 -44.36 6.85 44.76
CA THR A 560 -44.37 7.98 45.69
C THR A 560 -43.43 9.10 45.22
N TYR A 561 -43.97 10.30 45.06
CA TYR A 561 -43.17 11.52 44.89
C TYR A 561 -43.12 12.31 46.20
N VAL A 562 -41.96 12.32 46.87
CA VAL A 562 -41.75 13.04 48.12
C VAL A 562 -40.98 14.33 47.86
N VAL A 563 -41.59 15.47 48.16
CA VAL A 563 -40.92 16.78 48.23
C VAL A 563 -40.92 17.21 49.70
N GLY A 564 -39.74 17.28 50.29
CA GLY A 564 -39.56 17.60 51.70
C GLY A 564 -38.58 18.73 51.91
N SER A 565 -38.78 19.49 52.98
CA SER A 565 -37.83 20.49 53.48
C SER A 565 -37.81 20.44 55.00
N GLY A 566 -36.62 20.59 55.59
CA GLY A 566 -36.46 20.60 57.06
C GLY A 566 -36.84 21.92 57.72
N THR A 567 -36.96 23.01 56.94
CA THR A 567 -37.20 24.37 57.47
C THR A 567 -38.44 25.01 56.86
N GLN A 568 -38.49 25.09 55.53
CA GLN A 568 -39.58 25.71 54.78
C GLN A 568 -39.69 25.08 53.39
N LEU A 569 -40.91 24.72 52.99
CA LEU A 569 -41.24 24.33 51.62
C LEU A 569 -42.17 25.38 51.03
N ARG A 570 -41.80 25.93 49.86
CA ARG A 570 -42.51 27.04 49.24
C ARG A 570 -42.73 26.77 47.76
N LEU A 571 -43.99 26.90 47.32
CA LEU A 571 -44.42 26.74 45.93
C LEU A 571 -44.91 28.09 45.43
N GLU A 572 -44.29 28.63 44.40
CA GLU A 572 -44.57 29.98 43.89
C GLU A 572 -45.00 29.96 42.43
N CYS A 573 -45.99 30.80 42.08
CA CYS A 573 -46.42 30.98 40.70
C CYS A 573 -46.98 32.39 40.49
N GLY A 574 -46.10 33.34 40.13
CA GLY A 574 -46.52 34.72 39.84
C GLY A 574 -47.21 35.37 41.03
N GLU A 575 -48.52 35.60 40.94
CA GLU A 575 -49.30 36.24 42.00
C GLU A 575 -49.91 35.24 43.02
N SER A 576 -49.50 33.97 43.01
CA SER A 576 -49.87 32.97 44.03
C SER A 576 -48.67 32.31 44.69
N ALA A 577 -48.83 31.91 45.95
CA ALA A 577 -47.86 31.09 46.68
C ALA A 577 -48.52 30.19 47.74
N ILE A 578 -47.90 29.03 48.00
CA ILE A 578 -48.19 28.12 49.11
C ILE A 578 -46.90 27.92 49.89
N GLU A 579 -46.96 28.03 51.21
CA GLU A 579 -45.78 27.93 52.08
C GLU A 579 -46.08 27.04 53.29
N LEU A 580 -45.25 26.03 53.51
CA LEU A 580 -45.27 25.11 54.64
C LEU A 580 -44.04 25.37 55.50
N ASN A 581 -44.23 25.65 56.78
CA ASN A 581 -43.16 25.97 57.71
C ASN A 581 -42.91 24.82 58.69
N ALA A 582 -41.67 24.65 59.17
CA ALA A 582 -41.30 23.59 60.11
C ALA A 582 -42.06 23.64 61.45
N ASN A 583 -42.65 24.78 61.81
CA ASN A 583 -43.52 24.92 62.98
C ASN A 583 -44.96 24.42 62.75
N GLY A 584 -45.27 23.88 61.57
CA GLY A 584 -46.59 23.37 61.19
C GLY A 584 -47.54 24.41 60.57
N GLN A 585 -47.12 25.66 60.43
CA GLN A 585 -47.95 26.71 59.81
C GLN A 585 -47.99 26.56 58.29
N ILE A 586 -49.22 26.60 57.73
CA ILE A 586 -49.48 26.58 56.28
C ILE A 586 -50.07 27.92 55.86
N ASN A 587 -49.41 28.61 54.94
CA ASN A 587 -49.85 29.90 54.39
C ASN A 587 -50.21 29.74 52.91
N ILE A 588 -51.34 30.31 52.48
CA ILE A 588 -51.79 30.33 51.08
C ILE A 588 -52.17 31.76 50.73
N VAL A 589 -51.64 32.30 49.62
CA VAL A 589 -51.94 33.65 49.13
C VAL A 589 -52.19 33.62 47.61
N GLY A 590 -53.17 34.39 47.15
CA GLY A 590 -53.51 34.50 45.73
C GLY A 590 -54.69 35.45 45.48
N LYS A 591 -55.00 35.69 44.20
CA LYS A 591 -56.15 36.54 43.77
C LYS A 591 -57.51 35.85 43.86
N GLY A 592 -57.52 34.54 43.96
CA GLY A 592 -58.71 33.72 44.11
C GLY A 592 -58.32 32.29 44.42
N PHE A 593 -59.22 31.54 45.06
CA PHE A 593 -59.06 30.12 45.32
C PHE A 593 -60.40 29.41 45.10
N ASN A 594 -60.35 28.17 44.64
CA ASN A 594 -61.52 27.31 44.48
C ASN A 594 -61.16 25.92 45.02
N ILE A 595 -61.99 25.39 45.90
CA ILE A 595 -61.84 24.04 46.46
C ILE A 595 -63.15 23.30 46.18
N PHE A 596 -63.05 22.22 45.40
CA PHE A 596 -64.19 21.38 45.00
C PHE A 596 -63.95 19.94 45.47
N VAL A 597 -64.95 19.35 46.11
CA VAL A 597 -64.90 17.97 46.63
C VAL A 597 -66.19 17.26 46.19
N GLN A 598 -66.08 16.05 45.62
CA GLN A 598 -67.23 15.25 45.19
C GLN A 598 -67.96 14.57 46.35
N GLY A 599 -67.24 14.24 47.43
CA GLY A 599 -67.80 13.74 48.70
C GLY A 599 -67.83 14.82 49.77
N ASP A 600 -67.66 14.43 51.03
CA ASP A 600 -67.69 15.35 52.17
C ASP A 600 -66.38 16.13 52.34
N GLY A 601 -66.49 17.44 52.58
CA GLY A 601 -65.38 18.30 52.98
C GLY A 601 -65.51 18.71 54.45
N HIS A 602 -64.50 18.42 55.27
CA HIS A 602 -64.46 18.81 56.69
C HIS A 602 -63.33 19.81 56.97
N ILE A 603 -63.65 20.92 57.65
CA ILE A 603 -62.67 21.86 58.20
C ILE A 603 -62.75 21.77 59.72
N THR A 604 -61.72 21.19 60.34
CA THR A 604 -61.73 20.88 61.78
C THR A 604 -60.53 21.51 62.48
N THR A 605 -60.79 22.23 63.57
CA THR A 605 -59.74 22.79 64.45
C THR A 605 -59.82 22.11 65.82
N SER A 606 -58.90 21.18 66.10
CA SER A 606 -58.92 20.34 67.32
C SER A 606 -58.69 21.10 68.63
N GLY A 607 -58.16 22.32 68.59
CA GLY A 607 -57.91 23.16 69.77
C GLY A 607 -57.87 24.67 69.53
N GLY A 608 -58.45 25.15 68.42
CA GLY A 608 -58.32 26.55 67.97
C GLY A 608 -59.62 27.16 67.41
N LYS A 609 -59.54 28.42 66.98
CA LYS A 609 -60.63 29.17 66.34
C LYS A 609 -60.54 29.09 64.82
N LEU A 610 -61.67 28.91 64.13
CA LEU A 610 -61.79 29.13 62.69
C LEU A 610 -62.26 30.56 62.43
N ASN A 611 -61.42 31.34 61.75
CA ASN A 611 -61.70 32.73 61.40
C ASN A 611 -61.99 32.83 59.89
N LEU A 612 -63.13 33.43 59.53
CA LEU A 612 -63.52 33.70 58.16
C LEU A 612 -63.75 35.20 58.00
N ASN A 613 -63.01 35.85 57.09
CA ASN A 613 -63.07 37.29 56.81
C ASN A 613 -62.79 38.19 58.04
N THR A 614 -61.73 37.92 58.81
CA THR A 614 -61.32 38.80 59.92
C THR A 614 -60.77 40.13 59.42
N ASP A 615 -61.36 41.23 59.88
CA ASP A 615 -60.92 42.59 59.54
C ASP A 615 -59.46 42.85 59.95
N GLY A 616 -58.68 43.42 59.02
CA GLY A 616 -57.28 43.77 59.24
C GLY A 616 -56.28 42.61 59.20
N ALA A 617 -56.72 41.38 58.89
CA ALA A 617 -55.83 40.24 58.73
C ALA A 617 -54.81 40.48 57.60
N LYS A 618 -53.53 40.16 57.85
CA LYS A 618 -52.46 40.18 56.86
C LYS A 618 -52.13 38.76 56.42
N PRO A 619 -51.77 38.53 55.14
CA PRO A 619 -51.36 37.21 54.69
C PRO A 619 -50.08 36.79 55.41
N GLY A 620 -49.99 35.51 55.79
CA GLY A 620 -48.81 34.94 56.47
C GLY A 620 -47.61 34.75 55.55
N THR A 621 -47.77 34.97 54.25
CA THR A 621 -46.71 34.92 53.23
C THR A 621 -47.02 35.90 52.08
N SER A 622 -46.06 36.17 51.21
CA SER A 622 -46.21 37.02 50.01
C SER A 622 -46.06 36.20 48.73
N ALA A 623 -46.77 36.58 47.65
CA ALA A 623 -46.50 36.04 46.31
C ALA A 623 -45.35 36.82 45.65
N PRO A 624 -44.58 36.21 44.73
CA PRO A 624 -43.47 36.90 44.07
C PRO A 624 -43.91 38.01 43.08
N GLY A 625 -45.17 37.99 42.62
CA GLY A 625 -45.77 39.03 41.79
C GLY A 625 -45.72 38.76 40.28
N SER A 626 -46.32 39.67 39.51
CA SER A 626 -46.49 39.53 38.05
C SER A 626 -45.17 39.48 37.26
N GLY A 627 -44.06 39.94 37.83
CA GLY A 627 -42.72 39.92 37.25
C GLY A 627 -41.96 38.59 37.41
N HIS A 628 -42.49 37.62 38.16
CA HIS A 628 -41.74 36.40 38.51
C HIS A 628 -41.31 35.58 37.28
N LYS A 629 -42.17 35.48 36.26
CA LYS A 629 -41.83 34.79 34.99
C LYS A 629 -40.64 35.46 34.29
N GLN A 630 -40.62 36.80 34.24
CA GLN A 630 -39.55 37.57 33.62
C GLN A 630 -38.25 37.38 34.39
N ASN A 631 -38.30 37.37 35.73
CA ASN A 631 -37.13 37.14 36.57
C ASN A 631 -36.50 35.76 36.32
N ILE A 632 -37.30 34.69 36.27
CA ILE A 632 -36.81 33.33 35.94
C ILE A 632 -36.26 33.29 34.51
N SER A 633 -36.98 33.89 33.55
CA SER A 633 -36.53 33.93 32.15
C SER A 633 -35.17 34.61 32.01
N GLN A 634 -34.97 35.74 32.72
CA GLN A 634 -33.71 36.45 32.75
C GLN A 634 -32.60 35.62 33.42
N ALA A 635 -32.89 34.92 34.52
CA ALA A 635 -31.93 34.05 35.19
C ALA A 635 -31.48 32.90 34.28
N VAL A 636 -32.41 32.29 33.53
CA VAL A 636 -32.09 31.30 32.49
C VAL A 636 -31.23 31.91 31.40
N GLU A 637 -31.60 33.06 30.84
CA GLU A 637 -30.82 33.73 29.80
C GLU A 637 -29.41 34.09 30.27
N ASN A 638 -29.23 34.43 31.54
CA ASN A 638 -27.91 34.71 32.12
C ASN A 638 -27.00 33.47 32.17
N LEU A 639 -27.56 32.25 32.25
CA LEU A 639 -26.81 30.99 32.12
C LEU A 639 -26.46 30.65 30.66
N PHE A 640 -27.20 31.21 29.70
CA PHE A 640 -27.03 31.00 28.27
C PHE A 640 -26.77 32.33 27.53
N PRO A 641 -25.66 33.02 27.78
CA PRO A 641 -25.41 34.33 27.20
C PRO A 641 -25.48 34.31 25.65
N PRO A 642 -25.99 35.39 25.02
CA PRO A 642 -26.18 35.42 23.57
C PRO A 642 -24.84 35.22 22.86
N LYS A 643 -24.84 34.35 21.83
CA LYS A 643 -23.68 34.13 20.96
C LYS A 643 -23.22 35.48 20.39
N GLN A 644 -22.08 36.01 20.85
CA GLN A 644 -21.39 37.06 20.11
C GLN A 644 -21.09 36.51 18.71
N LYS A 645 -21.58 37.19 17.67
CA LYS A 645 -21.31 36.83 16.26
C LYS A 645 -19.80 36.71 16.08
N GLY A 646 -19.30 35.49 15.93
CA GLY A 646 -17.89 35.19 15.65
C GLY A 646 -17.10 34.47 16.75
N GLN A 647 -17.70 34.00 17.85
CA GLN A 647 -17.01 33.13 18.80
C GLN A 647 -17.75 31.80 19.00
N ALA A 648 -17.03 30.69 18.84
CA ALA A 648 -17.42 29.40 19.40
C ALA A 648 -17.57 29.52 20.95
N ALA A 649 -18.24 28.54 21.57
CA ALA A 649 -18.48 28.44 23.02
C ALA A 649 -17.25 28.86 23.86
N PRO A 650 -17.42 29.37 25.10
CA PRO A 650 -16.33 29.93 25.89
C PRO A 650 -15.15 28.94 25.97
N ALA A 651 -14.06 29.31 25.29
CA ALA A 651 -12.79 28.65 25.41
C ALA A 651 -12.17 29.00 26.78
N ALA A 652 -11.41 28.06 27.34
CA ALA A 652 -10.26 28.40 28.19
C ALA A 652 -9.43 29.53 27.53
N PRO A 653 -8.75 30.41 28.31
CA PRO A 653 -8.32 31.74 27.87
C PRO A 653 -7.55 31.76 26.53
N LYS A 654 -7.93 32.71 25.68
CA LYS A 654 -7.45 32.90 24.29
C LYS A 654 -6.03 33.48 24.21
N ALA A 655 -5.24 32.95 23.26
CA ALA A 655 -4.39 33.78 22.41
C ALA A 655 -5.20 34.26 21.17
N ALA A 656 -4.82 35.43 20.62
CA ALA A 656 -5.64 36.40 19.89
C ALA A 656 -6.32 35.99 18.54
N ALA A 657 -7.38 36.75 18.20
CA ALA A 657 -8.31 36.67 17.04
C ALA A 657 -7.78 37.38 15.75
N ALA A 658 -8.38 37.37 14.54
CA ALA A 658 -9.77 37.65 14.06
C ALA A 658 -9.90 37.42 12.49
N PRO A 659 -10.96 37.84 11.74
CA PRO A 659 -12.40 37.45 11.70
C PRO A 659 -13.01 37.24 10.26
N ALA A 660 -14.27 36.75 10.12
CA ALA A 660 -15.43 37.39 9.40
C ALA A 660 -16.61 36.46 8.95
N GLN A 661 -17.84 36.83 9.37
CA GLN A 661 -19.19 36.87 8.70
C GLN A 661 -19.79 35.59 8.00
N GLY A 662 -21.09 35.24 8.01
CA GLY A 662 -22.39 35.82 8.40
C GLY A 662 -23.56 34.80 8.16
N ALA A 663 -24.74 35.07 8.76
CA ALA A 663 -26.00 34.27 8.93
C ALA A 663 -26.76 33.87 7.61
N PRO A 664 -27.90 33.11 7.56
CA PRO A 664 -28.99 32.96 8.56
C PRO A 664 -29.70 31.59 8.73
N THR A 665 -30.58 31.56 9.73
CA THR A 665 -31.41 30.46 10.27
C THR A 665 -32.77 30.28 9.59
N LEU A 666 -33.32 29.06 9.59
CA LEU A 666 -34.72 28.73 9.24
C LEU A 666 -35.54 28.31 10.48
N LYS A 667 -36.82 28.66 10.46
CA LYS A 667 -37.81 28.59 11.55
C LYS A 667 -38.37 27.17 11.78
N ASN A 668 -38.66 26.85 13.04
CA ASN A 668 -39.42 25.68 13.52
C ASN A 668 -40.86 25.64 12.96
N GLY A 669 -41.34 24.45 12.58
CA GLY A 669 -42.77 24.14 12.48
C GLY A 669 -43.25 23.14 11.42
N ASP A 670 -42.40 22.32 10.82
CA ASP A 670 -42.77 21.42 9.70
C ASP A 670 -42.45 19.95 10.00
N ASN A 671 -43.37 19.03 9.68
CA ASN A 671 -43.16 17.59 9.82
C ASN A 671 -41.94 17.14 9.01
N PHE A 672 -41.63 17.79 7.88
CA PHE A 672 -40.43 17.47 7.10
C PHE A 672 -39.14 17.68 7.88
N SER A 673 -39.01 18.81 8.60
CA SER A 673 -37.81 19.15 9.38
C SER A 673 -37.53 18.16 10.53
N ARG A 674 -38.56 17.44 10.99
CA ARG A 674 -38.44 16.41 12.03
C ARG A 674 -37.89 15.09 11.47
N ILE A 675 -38.19 14.80 10.21
CA ILE A 675 -37.85 13.52 9.57
C ILE A 675 -36.65 13.61 8.61
N SER A 676 -36.34 14.81 8.10
CA SER A 676 -35.27 15.06 7.13
C SER A 676 -33.89 14.58 7.59
N PRO A 677 -33.51 14.63 8.89
CA PRO A 677 -32.21 14.12 9.33
C PRO A 677 -32.06 12.60 9.16
N ILE A 678 -33.16 11.84 9.23
CA ILE A 678 -33.13 10.38 9.01
C ILE A 678 -32.94 10.09 7.52
N ILE A 679 -33.65 10.82 6.66
CA ILE A 679 -33.59 10.64 5.21
C ILE A 679 -32.18 10.97 4.71
N LEU A 680 -31.64 12.14 5.10
CA LEU A 680 -30.32 12.60 4.68
C LEU A 680 -29.17 11.77 5.26
N ARG A 681 -29.36 11.07 6.39
CA ARG A 681 -28.35 10.12 6.93
C ARG A 681 -28.04 8.98 5.97
N HIS A 682 -29.05 8.55 5.20
CA HIS A 682 -28.89 7.47 4.24
C HIS A 682 -28.47 7.97 2.85
N GLU A 683 -28.44 9.28 2.63
CA GLU A 683 -27.97 9.87 1.38
C GLU A 683 -26.44 10.04 1.44
N GLY A 684 -25.75 9.47 0.46
CA GLY A 684 -24.29 9.55 0.35
C GLY A 684 -23.79 10.94 -0.06
N GLY A 685 -22.48 11.16 0.07
CA GLY A 685 -21.81 12.33 -0.50
C GLY A 685 -21.69 12.25 -2.03
N TYR A 686 -20.94 13.20 -2.61
CA TYR A 686 -20.83 13.31 -4.07
C TYR A 686 -20.37 11.99 -4.71
N ALA A 687 -21.14 11.51 -5.67
CA ALA A 687 -20.82 10.36 -6.50
C ALA A 687 -21.00 10.73 -7.98
N ASN A 688 -20.05 10.28 -8.81
CA ASN A 688 -20.16 10.38 -10.27
C ASN A 688 -19.64 9.07 -10.87
N ARG A 689 -20.49 8.04 -10.86
CA ARG A 689 -20.14 6.72 -11.41
C ARG A 689 -20.53 6.68 -12.88
N ALA A 690 -19.60 6.25 -13.75
CA ALA A 690 -19.82 6.17 -15.20
C ALA A 690 -20.94 5.18 -15.61
N SER A 691 -21.35 4.29 -14.70
CA SER A 691 -22.41 3.29 -14.91
C SER A 691 -23.82 3.75 -14.49
N ASP A 692 -23.96 4.94 -13.89
CA ASP A 692 -25.26 5.46 -13.43
C ASP A 692 -25.89 6.40 -14.47
N LYS A 693 -27.12 6.10 -14.89
CA LYS A 693 -27.88 6.91 -15.86
C LYS A 693 -28.23 8.31 -15.31
N GLY A 694 -28.18 8.50 -13.98
CA GLY A 694 -28.52 9.76 -13.31
C GLY A 694 -27.45 10.85 -13.36
N GLY A 695 -26.21 10.50 -13.74
CA GLY A 695 -25.06 11.42 -13.73
C GLY A 695 -24.59 11.79 -12.30
N PRO A 696 -23.81 12.86 -12.14
CA PRO A 696 -23.32 13.32 -10.84
C PRO A 696 -24.45 13.52 -9.82
N THR A 697 -24.32 12.96 -8.62
CA THR A 697 -25.29 13.08 -7.53
C THR A 697 -24.58 13.51 -6.25
N ASN A 698 -25.24 14.29 -5.40
CA ASN A 698 -24.73 14.62 -4.07
C ASN A 698 -25.91 14.81 -3.11
N HIS A 699 -25.84 14.23 -1.90
CA HIS A 699 -26.96 14.20 -0.95
C HIS A 699 -28.27 13.73 -1.59
N GLY A 700 -28.18 12.74 -2.50
CA GLY A 700 -29.32 12.19 -3.24
C GLY A 700 -29.93 13.11 -4.31
N ILE A 701 -29.42 14.34 -4.49
CA ILE A 701 -29.81 15.25 -5.58
C ILE A 701 -29.01 14.93 -6.84
N ALA A 702 -29.68 14.41 -7.87
CA ALA A 702 -29.06 14.11 -9.17
C ALA A 702 -28.82 15.36 -10.01
N TRP A 703 -27.84 15.29 -10.93
CA TRP A 703 -27.43 16.39 -11.81
C TRP A 703 -28.59 17.03 -12.58
N ASN A 704 -29.55 16.22 -13.04
CA ASN A 704 -30.72 16.75 -13.75
C ASN A 704 -31.67 17.53 -12.83
N THR A 705 -31.86 17.07 -11.59
CA THR A 705 -32.62 17.79 -10.56
C THR A 705 -31.91 19.08 -10.17
N TRP A 706 -30.57 19.01 -9.99
CA TRP A 706 -29.75 20.18 -9.69
C TRP A 706 -29.80 21.25 -10.77
N LYS A 707 -29.61 20.86 -12.04
CA LYS A 707 -29.70 21.80 -13.18
C LYS A 707 -31.04 22.52 -13.24
N LYS A 708 -32.12 21.82 -12.91
CA LYS A 708 -33.47 22.33 -13.03
C LYS A 708 -33.84 23.27 -11.87
N TYR A 709 -33.43 22.93 -10.65
CA TYR A 709 -34.00 23.57 -9.45
C TYR A 709 -33.00 24.33 -8.59
N SER A 710 -31.68 24.20 -8.75
CA SER A 710 -30.70 24.92 -7.92
C SER A 710 -30.84 26.45 -8.01
N LYS A 711 -31.05 26.98 -9.22
CA LYS A 711 -31.23 28.42 -9.43
C LYS A 711 -32.57 28.92 -8.91
N GLU A 712 -33.64 28.15 -9.11
CA GLU A 712 -35.01 28.51 -8.70
C GLU A 712 -35.19 28.39 -7.18
N ASP A 713 -34.75 27.29 -6.58
CA ASP A 713 -35.03 26.98 -5.18
C ASP A 713 -34.01 27.53 -4.20
N LEU A 714 -32.73 27.64 -4.63
CA LEU A 714 -31.61 28.01 -3.78
C LEU A 714 -30.92 29.32 -4.21
N GLY A 715 -31.23 29.84 -5.40
CA GLY A 715 -30.51 30.98 -5.97
C GLY A 715 -29.06 30.67 -6.37
N VAL A 716 -28.72 29.38 -6.53
CA VAL A 716 -27.36 28.92 -6.82
C VAL A 716 -27.25 28.55 -8.30
N GLU A 717 -26.20 29.01 -8.98
CA GLU A 717 -25.99 28.66 -10.40
C GLU A 717 -25.79 27.14 -10.58
N PRO A 718 -26.41 26.53 -11.61
CA PRO A 718 -26.45 25.08 -11.81
C PRO A 718 -25.14 24.51 -12.38
N THR A 719 -24.02 24.71 -11.67
CA THR A 719 -22.70 24.17 -12.04
C THR A 719 -22.39 22.89 -11.29
N LEU A 720 -21.51 22.05 -11.87
CA LEU A 720 -21.03 20.82 -11.22
C LEU A 720 -20.25 21.11 -9.93
N GLU A 721 -19.53 22.23 -9.90
CA GLU A 721 -18.79 22.66 -8.73
C GLU A 721 -19.74 23.02 -7.57
N ASN A 722 -20.85 23.69 -7.86
CA ASN A 722 -21.85 24.00 -6.85
C ASN A 722 -22.61 22.76 -6.38
N LEU A 723 -22.89 21.78 -7.27
CA LEU A 723 -23.47 20.50 -6.85
C LEU A 723 -22.54 19.74 -5.89
N LYS A 724 -21.23 19.75 -6.13
CA LYS A 724 -20.24 19.14 -5.21
C LYS A 724 -20.24 19.79 -3.82
N LYS A 725 -20.62 21.08 -3.75
CA LYS A 725 -20.65 21.89 -2.52
C LYS A 725 -22.05 22.04 -1.93
N ILE A 726 -23.07 21.38 -2.48
CA ILE A 726 -24.44 21.46 -1.94
C ILE A 726 -24.42 21.00 -0.47
N THR A 727 -24.98 21.80 0.44
CA THR A 727 -25.07 21.43 1.86
C THR A 727 -26.30 20.55 2.12
N PRO A 728 -26.33 19.77 3.22
CA PRO A 728 -27.54 19.03 3.62
C PRO A 728 -28.78 19.93 3.72
N GLU A 729 -28.65 21.16 4.23
CA GLU A 729 -29.74 22.13 4.36
C GLU A 729 -30.24 22.61 2.98
N GLN A 730 -29.35 22.76 2.01
CA GLN A 730 -29.72 23.08 0.63
C GLN A 730 -30.41 21.91 -0.06
N ALA A 731 -29.94 20.68 0.16
CA ALA A 731 -30.61 19.47 -0.32
C ALA A 731 -32.01 19.33 0.30
N GLU A 732 -32.15 19.63 1.59
CA GLU A 732 -33.43 19.62 2.31
C GLU A 732 -34.46 20.57 1.67
N VAL A 733 -34.06 21.78 1.27
CA VAL A 733 -34.96 22.72 0.58
C VAL A 733 -35.48 22.14 -0.74
N ILE A 734 -34.62 21.47 -1.53
CA ILE A 734 -35.04 20.84 -2.79
C ILE A 734 -35.94 19.64 -2.51
N TYR A 735 -35.61 18.77 -1.56
CA TYR A 735 -36.46 17.64 -1.18
C TYR A 735 -37.83 18.09 -0.72
N LYS A 736 -37.88 19.11 0.14
CA LYS A 736 -39.12 19.68 0.63
C LYS A 736 -40.00 20.20 -0.51
N LYS A 737 -39.46 21.14 -1.30
CA LYS A 737 -40.23 21.83 -2.35
C LYS A 737 -40.63 20.93 -3.51
N ARG A 738 -39.83 19.91 -3.85
CA ARG A 738 -40.00 19.14 -5.09
C ARG A 738 -40.57 17.74 -4.89
N TYR A 739 -40.44 17.17 -3.70
CA TYR A 739 -40.83 15.79 -3.45
C TYR A 739 -41.79 15.66 -2.27
N TRP A 740 -41.60 16.42 -1.19
CA TRP A 740 -42.44 16.37 0.01
C TRP A 740 -43.76 17.14 -0.15
N ASP A 741 -43.67 18.48 -0.32
CA ASP A 741 -44.84 19.37 -0.37
C ASP A 741 -45.79 19.03 -1.54
N PRO A 742 -45.31 18.80 -2.79
CA PRO A 742 -46.21 18.50 -3.92
C PRO A 742 -46.95 17.16 -3.79
N SER A 743 -46.41 16.24 -2.98
CA SER A 743 -46.99 14.91 -2.76
C SER A 743 -47.90 14.86 -1.54
N GLY A 744 -48.11 15.98 -0.83
CA GLY A 744 -49.03 16.06 0.32
C GLY A 744 -48.58 15.31 1.57
N PHE A 745 -47.32 14.84 1.67
CA PHE A 745 -46.86 14.07 2.83
C PHE A 745 -46.91 14.88 4.15
N ASN A 746 -46.90 16.21 4.07
CA ASN A 746 -47.08 17.07 5.23
C ASN A 746 -48.47 16.92 5.88
N ASP A 747 -49.48 16.46 5.12
CA ASP A 747 -50.85 16.29 5.60
C ASP A 747 -51.08 14.94 6.31
N ILE A 748 -50.06 14.07 6.37
CA ILE A 748 -50.12 12.84 7.17
C ILE A 748 -49.88 13.22 8.65
N LYS A 749 -50.87 12.91 9.50
CA LYS A 749 -50.88 13.34 10.91
C LYS A 749 -49.79 12.71 11.76
N ASP A 750 -49.45 11.44 11.50
CA ASP A 750 -48.39 10.72 12.20
C ASP A 750 -47.05 10.92 11.46
N PRO A 751 -46.07 11.62 12.06
CA PRO A 751 -44.77 11.88 11.45
C PRO A 751 -43.99 10.60 11.10
N LYS A 752 -44.18 9.50 11.85
CA LYS A 752 -43.52 8.22 11.56
C LYS A 752 -44.13 7.55 10.34
N LEU A 753 -45.45 7.57 10.25
CA LEU A 753 -46.17 7.08 9.07
C LEU A 753 -45.80 7.88 7.81
N ALA A 754 -45.64 9.20 7.96
CA ALA A 754 -45.22 10.09 6.89
C ALA A 754 -43.79 9.77 6.42
N LEU A 755 -42.84 9.62 7.36
CA LEU A 755 -41.46 9.19 7.07
C LEU A 755 -41.41 7.85 6.35
N MET A 756 -42.10 6.83 6.89
CA MET A 756 -42.10 5.47 6.31
C MET A 756 -42.63 5.47 4.87
N SER A 757 -43.67 6.25 4.60
CA SER A 757 -44.32 6.33 3.29
C SER A 757 -43.49 7.14 2.30
N TYR A 758 -42.93 8.26 2.72
CA TYR A 758 -42.09 9.13 1.89
C TYR A 758 -40.77 8.46 1.52
N ASP A 759 -40.03 7.93 2.50
CA ASP A 759 -38.73 7.28 2.27
C ASP A 759 -38.87 6.11 1.29
N TRP A 760 -39.95 5.32 1.37
CA TRP A 760 -40.18 4.26 0.40
C TRP A 760 -40.52 4.76 -1.01
N SER A 761 -41.27 5.87 -1.08
CA SER A 761 -41.66 6.46 -2.36
C SER A 761 -40.44 6.95 -3.14
N ILE A 762 -39.47 7.56 -2.46
CA ILE A 762 -38.24 8.09 -3.09
C ILE A 762 -37.22 7.01 -3.43
N THR A 763 -37.11 5.92 -2.64
CA THR A 763 -36.07 4.91 -2.91
C THR A 763 -36.44 3.92 -4.01
N SER A 764 -37.72 3.60 -4.19
CA SER A 764 -38.11 2.41 -4.97
C SER A 764 -39.37 2.53 -5.81
N GLY A 765 -40.11 3.65 -5.74
CA GLY A 765 -41.30 3.93 -6.55
C GLY A 765 -42.52 3.01 -6.37
N GLY A 766 -42.44 1.99 -5.51
CA GLY A 766 -43.49 0.97 -5.30
C GLY A 766 -44.46 1.25 -4.16
N ALA A 767 -44.18 2.26 -3.33
CA ALA A 767 -44.87 2.50 -2.06
C ALA A 767 -46.38 2.73 -2.22
N GLY A 768 -46.79 3.65 -3.10
CA GLY A 768 -48.21 4.04 -3.22
C GLY A 768 -49.14 2.87 -3.56
N LYS A 769 -48.77 2.01 -4.51
CA LYS A 769 -49.60 0.85 -4.90
C LYS A 769 -49.75 -0.15 -3.75
N GLN A 770 -48.69 -0.37 -2.98
CA GLN A 770 -48.72 -1.33 -1.88
C GLN A 770 -49.50 -0.78 -0.68
N ILE A 771 -49.31 0.51 -0.36
CA ILE A 771 -50.07 1.19 0.70
C ILE A 771 -51.57 1.22 0.36
N GLN A 772 -51.95 1.58 -0.88
CA GLN A 772 -53.36 1.56 -1.30
C GLN A 772 -53.98 0.16 -1.24
N LYS A 773 -53.25 -0.89 -1.66
CA LYS A 773 -53.70 -2.29 -1.52
C LYS A 773 -53.90 -2.69 -0.07
N LEU A 774 -52.96 -2.31 0.82
CA LEU A 774 -53.04 -2.55 2.26
C LEU A 774 -54.27 -1.87 2.88
N LEU A 775 -54.48 -0.60 2.55
CA LEU A 775 -55.62 0.19 3.03
C LEU A 775 -56.96 -0.43 2.61
N ASN A 776 -57.05 -0.99 1.41
CA ASN A 776 -58.26 -1.67 0.94
C ASN A 776 -58.46 -3.04 1.57
N SER A 777 -57.41 -3.87 1.59
CA SER A 777 -57.53 -5.28 1.99
C SER A 777 -57.61 -5.47 3.51
N GLN A 778 -56.87 -4.68 4.29
CA GLN A 778 -56.80 -4.84 5.75
C GLN A 778 -57.61 -3.79 6.52
N TYR A 779 -57.87 -2.63 5.91
CA TYR A 779 -58.55 -1.51 6.58
C TYR A 779 -59.85 -1.05 5.89
N GLY A 780 -60.26 -1.70 4.80
CA GLY A 780 -61.55 -1.47 4.13
C GLY A 780 -61.77 -0.07 3.55
N LYS A 781 -60.71 0.70 3.26
CA LYS A 781 -60.81 2.14 2.91
C LYS A 781 -61.23 2.46 1.47
N ASN A 782 -61.39 1.45 0.60
CA ASN A 782 -61.84 1.55 -0.79
C ASN A 782 -61.21 2.69 -1.63
N VAL A 783 -59.90 2.89 -1.48
CA VAL A 783 -59.11 3.86 -2.25
C VAL A 783 -58.71 3.29 -3.62
N LYS A 784 -58.66 4.12 -4.65
CA LYS A 784 -58.21 3.71 -5.99
C LYS A 784 -56.73 3.32 -5.96
N VAL A 785 -56.38 2.17 -6.53
CA VAL A 785 -54.98 1.68 -6.60
C VAL A 785 -54.30 2.22 -7.87
N ASP A 786 -53.87 3.48 -7.84
CA ASP A 786 -53.19 4.16 -8.95
C ASP A 786 -51.69 4.38 -8.72
N GLY A 787 -51.20 4.12 -7.50
CA GLY A 787 -49.81 4.30 -7.10
C GLY A 787 -49.44 5.71 -6.66
N VAL A 788 -50.38 6.65 -6.69
CA VAL A 788 -50.17 8.04 -6.26
C VAL A 788 -50.65 8.19 -4.83
N ILE A 789 -49.76 8.54 -3.90
CA ILE A 789 -50.14 8.89 -2.52
C ILE A 789 -50.71 10.32 -2.54
N GLY A 790 -51.96 10.43 -3.00
CA GLY A 790 -52.69 11.69 -3.08
C GLY A 790 -53.66 11.91 -1.91
N PRO A 791 -54.47 12.99 -1.95
CA PRO A 791 -55.38 13.38 -0.87
C PRO A 791 -56.30 12.25 -0.37
N ASP A 792 -56.85 11.43 -1.27
CA ASP A 792 -57.73 10.31 -0.90
C ASP A 792 -56.99 9.21 -0.12
N THR A 793 -55.74 8.93 -0.52
CA THR A 793 -54.88 7.95 0.17
C THR A 793 -54.45 8.47 1.53
N ILE A 794 -54.07 9.75 1.62
CA ILE A 794 -53.68 10.41 2.87
C ILE A 794 -54.86 10.50 3.84
N SER A 795 -56.05 10.85 3.36
CA SER A 795 -57.28 10.86 4.15
C SER A 795 -57.60 9.47 4.71
N ALA A 796 -57.48 8.43 3.87
CA ALA A 796 -57.65 7.05 4.30
C ALA A 796 -56.62 6.63 5.39
N MET A 797 -55.34 6.98 5.22
CA MET A 797 -54.28 6.73 6.20
C MET A 797 -54.54 7.44 7.54
N ASN A 798 -54.94 8.71 7.49
CA ASN A 798 -55.25 9.53 8.67
C ASN A 798 -56.52 9.10 9.42
N SER A 799 -57.39 8.32 8.78
CA SER A 799 -58.64 7.81 9.36
C SER A 799 -58.49 6.46 10.07
N ILE A 800 -57.26 5.95 10.20
CA ILE A 800 -56.96 4.72 10.93
C ILE A 800 -56.63 5.07 12.38
N GLU A 801 -57.34 4.45 13.32
CA GLU A 801 -57.25 4.76 14.75
C GLU A 801 -55.88 4.43 15.35
N ASP A 802 -55.28 3.31 14.93
CA ASP A 802 -53.93 2.89 15.33
C ASP A 802 -52.92 3.08 14.18
N SER A 803 -52.37 4.30 14.10
CA SER A 803 -51.36 4.66 13.10
C SER A 803 -50.05 3.87 13.26
N SER A 804 -49.74 3.39 14.46
CA SER A 804 -48.55 2.57 14.74
C SER A 804 -48.68 1.18 14.14
N LYS A 805 -49.87 0.57 14.24
CA LYS A 805 -50.17 -0.71 13.58
C LYS A 805 -50.10 -0.58 12.06
N LEU A 806 -50.65 0.49 11.47
CA LEU A 806 -50.53 0.76 10.04
C LEU A 806 -49.06 0.93 9.61
N THR A 807 -48.27 1.69 10.37
CA THR A 807 -46.84 1.88 10.11
C THR A 807 -46.06 0.57 10.13
N ASN A 808 -46.33 -0.29 11.13
CA ASN A 808 -45.71 -1.61 11.21
C ASN A 808 -46.11 -2.52 10.04
N SER A 809 -47.38 -2.50 9.62
CA SER A 809 -47.84 -3.26 8.44
C SER A 809 -47.15 -2.79 7.15
N ILE A 810 -46.97 -1.47 6.98
CA ILE A 810 -46.24 -0.91 5.84
C ILE A 810 -44.77 -1.32 5.89
N ALA A 811 -44.14 -1.31 7.06
CA ALA A 811 -42.76 -1.73 7.23
C ALA A 811 -42.54 -3.19 6.83
N GLU A 812 -43.43 -4.10 7.22
CA GLU A 812 -43.33 -5.52 6.85
C GLU A 812 -43.50 -5.74 5.34
N ILE A 813 -44.49 -5.10 4.73
CA ILE A 813 -44.66 -5.18 3.26
C ILE A 813 -43.44 -4.59 2.54
N ARG A 814 -42.86 -3.51 3.07
CA ARG A 814 -41.66 -2.89 2.51
C ARG A 814 -40.43 -3.81 2.62
N LYS A 815 -40.23 -4.48 3.76
CA LYS A 815 -39.16 -5.49 3.93
C LYS A 815 -39.33 -6.64 2.95
N GLN A 816 -40.54 -7.19 2.84
CA GLN A 816 -40.86 -8.24 1.88
C GLN A 816 -40.63 -7.78 0.43
N TYR A 817 -40.99 -6.55 0.09
CA TYR A 817 -40.76 -5.97 -1.23
C TYR A 817 -39.27 -5.94 -1.58
N TYR A 818 -38.40 -5.50 -0.66
CA TYR A 818 -36.95 -5.51 -0.86
C TYR A 818 -36.39 -6.92 -1.00
N THR A 819 -36.82 -7.87 -0.16
CA THR A 819 -36.41 -9.27 -0.29
C THR A 819 -36.81 -9.83 -1.66
N ASN A 820 -38.03 -9.57 -2.12
CA ASN A 820 -38.50 -10.03 -3.43
C ASN A 820 -37.76 -9.36 -4.61
N LEU A 821 -37.31 -8.11 -4.47
CA LEU A 821 -36.45 -7.47 -5.46
C LEU A 821 -35.11 -8.19 -5.60
N THR A 822 -34.54 -8.71 -4.52
CA THR A 822 -33.29 -9.49 -4.61
C THR A 822 -33.49 -10.89 -5.16
N ILE A 823 -34.66 -11.48 -4.97
CA ILE A 823 -35.03 -12.77 -5.58
C ILE A 823 -35.21 -12.61 -7.09
N SER A 824 -35.84 -11.51 -7.52
CA SER A 824 -36.09 -11.24 -8.95
C SER A 824 -34.88 -10.70 -9.71
N ASP A 825 -33.96 -9.99 -9.03
CA ASP A 825 -32.68 -9.55 -9.59
C ASP A 825 -31.56 -9.71 -8.54
N PRO A 826 -30.80 -10.82 -8.60
CA PRO A 826 -29.72 -11.10 -7.65
C PRO A 826 -28.61 -10.03 -7.59
N LYS A 827 -28.49 -9.14 -8.59
CA LYS A 827 -27.53 -8.04 -8.56
C LYS A 827 -27.82 -7.04 -7.44
N ASN A 828 -29.04 -7.02 -6.91
CA ASN A 828 -29.45 -6.16 -5.81
C ASN A 828 -29.12 -6.73 -4.42
N LEU A 829 -28.63 -7.98 -4.32
CA LEU A 829 -28.32 -8.62 -3.05
C LEU A 829 -27.36 -7.80 -2.15
N PRO A 830 -26.30 -7.15 -2.67
CA PRO A 830 -25.42 -6.31 -1.84
C PRO A 830 -26.12 -5.11 -1.19
N ASN A 831 -27.26 -4.66 -1.76
CA ASN A 831 -27.99 -3.48 -1.29
C ASN A 831 -29.03 -3.82 -0.21
N LEU A 832 -29.38 -5.11 -0.03
CA LEU A 832 -30.49 -5.55 0.82
C LEU A 832 -30.34 -5.10 2.28
N ASN A 833 -29.16 -5.30 2.87
CA ASN A 833 -28.89 -4.90 4.25
C ASN A 833 -29.06 -3.39 4.43
N GLY A 834 -28.64 -2.58 3.46
CA GLY A 834 -28.84 -1.13 3.46
C GLY A 834 -30.32 -0.76 3.43
N TRP A 835 -31.11 -1.43 2.58
CA TRP A 835 -32.55 -1.21 2.49
C TRP A 835 -33.30 -1.62 3.76
N LEU A 836 -32.96 -2.75 4.37
CA LEU A 836 -33.58 -3.20 5.62
C LEU A 836 -33.24 -2.27 6.79
N ASN A 837 -32.00 -1.77 6.86
CA ASN A 837 -31.59 -0.79 7.86
C ASN A 837 -32.39 0.51 7.71
N ARG A 838 -32.64 1.01 6.49
CA ARG A 838 -33.51 2.19 6.26
C ARG A 838 -34.92 1.99 6.83
N VAL A 839 -35.49 0.79 6.71
CA VAL A 839 -36.82 0.49 7.27
C VAL A 839 -36.80 0.52 8.80
N ASN A 840 -35.76 -0.06 9.42
CA ASN A 840 -35.61 -0.07 10.88
C ASN A 840 -35.40 1.35 11.43
N ASP A 841 -34.57 2.18 10.79
CA ASP A 841 -34.37 3.58 11.17
C ASP A 841 -35.68 4.39 11.13
N CYS A 842 -36.56 4.10 10.16
CA CYS A 842 -37.90 4.70 10.10
C CYS A 842 -38.81 4.21 11.25
N LEU A 843 -38.71 2.95 11.66
CA LEU A 843 -39.48 2.39 12.78
C LEU A 843 -39.03 2.96 14.13
N ASP A 844 -37.73 3.19 14.30
CA ASP A 844 -37.11 3.69 15.54
C ASP A 844 -37.30 5.19 15.75
N PHE A 845 -37.82 5.91 14.75
CA PHE A 845 -38.13 7.34 14.87
C PHE A 845 -39.14 7.60 16.01
N LYS A 846 -38.89 8.60 16.86
CA LYS A 846 -39.74 8.89 18.04
C LYS A 846 -40.50 10.23 17.96
N GLY A 847 -40.55 10.85 16.78
CA GLY A 847 -41.28 12.10 16.54
C GLY A 847 -40.51 13.32 16.99
#